data_AF-A0A9E1U3G8-F1
#
_entry.id   AF-A0A9E1U3G8-F1
#
_cell.length_a   1.000
_cell.length_b   1.000
_cell.length_c   1.000
_cell.angle_alpha   90.00
_cell.angle_beta   90.00
_cell.angle_gamma   90.00
#
_symmetry.space_group_name_H-M   'P 1'
#
loop_
_entity.id
_entity.type
_entity.pdbx_description
1 polymer ?
#
loop_
_entity_poly.entity_id
_entity_poly.type
_entity_poly.pdbx_seq_one_letter_code
_entity_poly.pdbx_strand_id
1 'polypeptide(L)'
;MSITHWKIGHRLGALGLIALVAILFLTLKYVGSIWEERDFRSLEQQGIEQIKPLYPVYSTLLDVRDSVNFYLYTKAILKTEKEALIIENERLEKLLEKPLQETEANISNNLYPPEIALKISEMIDQWLSLQGAWHTLNVSTIGIDIESDESDEEDTFSDNIFSDEEEGDLELDIEGDELELDIEINELDSEEANNGDSPSQTEVEKYNTSINQLIHQLQDVLVSIGEANNLVIDPELDSLYMINLVLNQIPAVTNAASISRGQSASGLVKKSMTFKERSDLGLYYGQLRLLNSQVNRSLEKAYINNSNIKPQLSVLQAAFNSQVNQFSDSIEALVKTETSDSPVFELLGSQTLFDEGSKAINAAFELNEAVISQVDIILTEAVTSKNREITITLITAVILLIILSIGGYVLIRSITQPVQQLMDTMVAIEKSGDFSLRIENTVAHSDSEIEQMSQSYNQLMDLLQSAISRANQVVTAVARGHFDQRMDGEWHGDLRTLKEGVNGSADSVEETMNALSGVMTGLSNGDLSVRMGDEVEELFRDQVNGAMASIDELLQEVGVIIKRLSQGDFTARMSYEVKGDLKELSGNINSAMKDLQSAISEVVNTANAMGEGDLTHPINGNYHGALGGLKDSINTTQTNISSIVSQVRTASQRVKNGANEIARGNHNLSSRTSEQAASLEETAASMEQMSSTVTMNSDSAKHASQLASDSLKQAARGSQVVADAISAMSTINQSSDKISDITTLIDGIAFQTNLLALNAAVEAARAGDHGRGFAVVAGEVRSLAQRSADAAKEISLLIDENVTSIKNGSELVSHSGEALENIQMTVTKLNNIAQEISSATTEQSQGINQVNTTVNQLDSVTQENSALVEHAASASNDLNEQADALNQIVSVFTLDSSHDK
;
A
#
# COMPACT_ATOMS: atom_id res chain seq x y z
N MET A 1 60.41 -39.36 -21.32
CA MET A 1 59.56 -39.66 -20.14
C MET A 1 58.91 -38.37 -19.62
N SER A 2 58.22 -37.69 -20.52
CA SER A 2 57.44 -36.45 -20.36
C SER A 2 56.33 -36.59 -21.40
N ILE A 3 55.09 -36.16 -21.09
CA ILE A 3 53.86 -36.21 -21.93
C ILE A 3 52.83 -37.32 -21.59
N THR A 4 53.04 -38.20 -20.61
CA THR A 4 51.96 -39.11 -20.13
C THR A 4 51.25 -38.65 -18.85
N HIS A 5 51.79 -37.67 -18.12
CA HIS A 5 51.12 -37.05 -16.97
C HIS A 5 50.03 -36.01 -17.35
N TRP A 6 49.88 -35.66 -18.63
CA TRP A 6 48.98 -34.59 -19.08
C TRP A 6 47.56 -35.07 -19.44
N LYS A 7 47.35 -36.37 -19.70
CA LYS A 7 46.03 -36.89 -20.10
C LYS A 7 45.16 -37.49 -18.99
N ILE A 8 45.71 -37.70 -17.78
CA ILE A 8 44.94 -38.25 -16.64
C ILE A 8 44.39 -37.13 -15.75
N GLY A 9 45.11 -36.00 -15.62
CA GLY A 9 44.61 -34.81 -14.91
C GLY A 9 43.38 -34.16 -15.56
N HIS A 10 43.25 -34.24 -16.88
CA HIS A 10 42.14 -33.61 -17.61
C HIS A 10 40.81 -34.38 -17.52
N ARG A 11 40.86 -35.70 -17.27
CA ARG A 11 39.66 -36.53 -17.08
C ARG A 11 39.13 -36.51 -15.64
N LEU A 12 40.02 -36.32 -14.65
CA LEU A 12 39.63 -36.03 -13.26
C LEU A 12 39.09 -34.60 -13.09
N GLY A 13 39.63 -33.62 -13.83
CA GLY A 13 39.08 -32.27 -13.91
C GLY A 13 37.67 -32.23 -14.54
N ALA A 14 37.41 -33.04 -15.57
CA ALA A 14 36.10 -33.09 -16.23
C ALA A 14 35.01 -33.73 -15.35
N LEU A 15 35.33 -34.79 -14.58
CA LEU A 15 34.37 -35.39 -13.65
C LEU A 15 34.11 -34.50 -12.43
N GLY A 16 35.12 -33.76 -11.95
CA GLY A 16 34.96 -32.73 -10.93
C GLY A 16 34.12 -31.54 -11.41
N LEU A 17 34.26 -31.13 -12.69
CA LEU A 17 33.48 -30.05 -13.30
C LEU A 17 32.02 -30.47 -13.55
N ILE A 18 31.77 -31.71 -13.95
CA ILE A 18 30.41 -32.24 -14.15
C ILE A 18 29.67 -32.38 -12.81
N ALA A 19 30.36 -32.77 -11.74
CA ALA A 19 29.79 -32.78 -10.38
C ALA A 19 29.52 -31.35 -9.86
N LEU A 20 30.41 -30.39 -10.13
CA LEU A 20 30.22 -28.98 -9.80
C LEU A 20 29.06 -28.36 -10.58
N VAL A 21 28.90 -28.68 -11.86
CA VAL A 21 27.79 -28.23 -12.72
C VAL A 21 26.47 -28.88 -12.32
N ALA A 22 26.47 -30.15 -11.88
CA ALA A 22 25.26 -30.81 -11.37
C ALA A 22 24.81 -30.25 -10.01
N ILE A 23 25.75 -29.91 -9.12
CA ILE A 23 25.47 -29.19 -7.87
C ILE A 23 24.99 -27.77 -8.17
N LEU A 24 25.60 -27.07 -9.15
CA LEU A 24 25.16 -25.76 -9.62
C LEU A 24 23.73 -25.82 -10.19
N PHE A 25 23.40 -26.87 -10.95
CA PHE A 25 22.07 -27.08 -11.55
C PHE A 25 21.02 -27.43 -10.49
N LEU A 26 21.37 -28.19 -9.45
CA LEU A 26 20.47 -28.47 -8.33
C LEU A 26 20.27 -27.24 -7.44
N THR A 27 21.30 -26.41 -7.22
CA THR A 27 21.14 -25.12 -6.54
C THR A 27 20.39 -24.10 -7.39
N LEU A 28 20.56 -24.08 -8.71
CA LEU A 28 19.82 -23.21 -9.64
C LEU A 28 18.36 -23.63 -9.81
N LYS A 29 18.06 -24.92 -9.75
CA LYS A 29 16.68 -25.43 -9.80
C LYS A 29 15.92 -25.22 -8.48
N TYR A 30 16.64 -25.15 -7.35
CA TYR A 30 16.07 -24.81 -6.04
C TYR A 30 15.92 -23.29 -5.84
N VAL A 31 16.83 -22.48 -6.43
CA VAL A 31 16.66 -21.02 -6.53
C VAL A 31 15.51 -20.67 -7.49
N GLY A 32 15.30 -21.47 -8.54
CA GLY A 32 14.17 -21.32 -9.47
C GLY A 32 12.81 -21.75 -8.93
N SER A 33 12.73 -22.54 -7.84
CA SER A 33 11.45 -22.86 -7.18
C SER A 33 11.09 -21.90 -6.05
N ILE A 34 11.96 -20.92 -5.75
CA ILE A 34 11.68 -19.83 -4.79
C ILE A 34 11.06 -18.61 -5.52
N TRP A 35 11.01 -18.65 -6.85
CA TRP A 35 10.39 -17.62 -7.71
C TRP A 35 9.22 -18.17 -8.52
N GLU A 36 8.34 -18.96 -7.88
CA GLU A 36 6.95 -19.02 -8.33
C GLU A 36 6.28 -17.73 -7.83
N GLU A 37 6.53 -16.65 -8.54
CA GLU A 37 5.77 -15.42 -8.50
C GLU A 37 4.35 -15.77 -8.98
N ARG A 38 3.54 -16.34 -8.07
CA ARG A 38 2.10 -16.54 -8.26
C ARG A 38 1.51 -15.15 -8.38
N ASP A 39 1.51 -14.62 -9.59
CA ASP A 39 0.60 -13.60 -10.12
C ASP A 39 0.08 -12.59 -9.08
N PHE A 40 1.00 -12.05 -8.28
CA PHE A 40 0.65 -11.34 -7.06
C PHE A 40 -0.05 -10.02 -7.40
N ARG A 41 0.35 -9.42 -8.54
CA ARG A 41 -0.30 -8.25 -9.11
C ARG A 41 -1.74 -8.50 -9.56
N SER A 42 -2.04 -9.67 -10.13
CA SER A 42 -3.41 -9.98 -10.55
C SER A 42 -4.32 -10.24 -9.35
N LEU A 43 -3.81 -10.90 -8.30
CA LEU A 43 -4.53 -11.10 -7.04
C LEU A 43 -4.66 -9.81 -6.22
N GLU A 44 -3.65 -8.93 -6.22
CA GLU A 44 -3.67 -7.62 -5.58
C GLU A 44 -4.67 -6.68 -6.28
N GLN A 45 -4.65 -6.63 -7.62
CA GLN A 45 -5.60 -5.86 -8.42
C GLN A 45 -7.03 -6.41 -8.26
N GLN A 46 -7.20 -7.73 -8.20
CA GLN A 46 -8.49 -8.38 -7.95
C GLN A 46 -9.02 -8.13 -6.53
N GLY A 47 -8.14 -8.08 -5.52
CA GLY A 47 -8.50 -7.74 -4.14
C GLY A 47 -8.84 -6.26 -3.96
N ILE A 48 -8.14 -5.35 -4.65
CA ILE A 48 -8.45 -3.91 -4.67
C ILE A 48 -9.82 -3.67 -5.32
N GLU A 49 -10.12 -4.31 -6.46
CA GLU A 49 -11.43 -4.23 -7.11
C GLU A 49 -12.56 -4.81 -6.25
N GLN A 50 -12.30 -5.83 -5.42
CA GLN A 50 -13.27 -6.35 -4.45
C GLN A 50 -13.51 -5.38 -3.26
N ILE A 51 -12.52 -4.57 -2.87
CA ILE A 51 -12.61 -3.64 -1.72
C ILE A 51 -13.19 -2.29 -2.12
N LYS A 52 -12.88 -1.80 -3.32
CA LYS A 52 -13.22 -0.47 -3.84
C LYS A 52 -14.69 -0.04 -3.65
N PRO A 53 -15.71 -0.86 -3.99
CA PRO A 53 -17.11 -0.47 -3.79
C PRO A 53 -17.56 -0.53 -2.32
N LEU A 54 -16.87 -1.32 -1.47
CA LEU A 54 -17.22 -1.49 -0.05
C LEU A 54 -16.69 -0.34 0.82
N TYR A 55 -15.68 0.40 0.37
CA TYR A 55 -15.09 1.51 1.13
C TYR A 55 -16.04 2.73 1.25
N PRO A 56 -16.69 3.22 0.18
CA PRO A 56 -17.74 4.25 0.29
C PRO A 56 -18.89 3.79 1.18
N VAL A 57 -19.33 2.53 1.06
CA VAL A 57 -20.38 1.96 1.93
C VAL A 57 -19.97 2.04 3.40
N TYR A 58 -18.72 1.68 3.69
CA TYR A 58 -18.18 1.75 5.05
C TYR A 58 -18.11 3.18 5.59
N SER A 59 -17.65 4.14 4.77
CA SER A 59 -17.58 5.55 5.13
C SER A 59 -18.97 6.12 5.44
N THR A 60 -19.92 5.94 4.52
CA THR A 60 -21.26 6.52 4.69
C THR A 60 -22.02 5.87 5.84
N LEU A 61 -21.80 4.58 6.15
CA LEU A 61 -22.35 3.95 7.36
C LEU A 61 -21.79 4.57 8.65
N LEU A 62 -20.54 5.03 8.67
CA LEU A 62 -19.98 5.76 9.81
C LEU A 62 -20.66 7.13 9.97
N ASP A 63 -20.92 7.83 8.87
CA ASP A 63 -21.60 9.12 8.87
C ASP A 63 -23.07 8.99 9.33
N VAL A 64 -23.78 7.96 8.87
CA VAL A 64 -25.14 7.62 9.34
C VAL A 64 -25.12 7.29 10.83
N ARG A 65 -24.15 6.50 11.31
CA ARG A 65 -23.99 6.23 12.75
C ARG A 65 -23.79 7.52 13.54
N ASP A 66 -22.97 8.44 13.04
CA ASP A 66 -22.65 9.69 13.73
C ASP A 66 -23.84 10.66 13.74
N SER A 67 -24.64 10.68 12.66
CA SER A 67 -25.94 11.37 12.60
C SER A 67 -26.98 10.77 13.56
N VAL A 68 -27.11 9.43 13.61
CA VAL A 68 -28.04 8.73 14.52
C VAL A 68 -27.63 8.89 15.98
N ASN A 69 -26.32 8.86 16.25
CA ASN A 69 -25.77 9.21 17.56
C ASN A 69 -26.18 10.64 17.92
N PHE A 70 -25.95 11.61 17.04
CA PHE A 70 -26.33 13.01 17.26
C PHE A 70 -27.83 13.16 17.56
N TYR A 71 -28.71 12.48 16.80
CA TYR A 71 -30.15 12.46 17.03
C TYR A 71 -30.54 11.88 18.40
N LEU A 72 -29.91 10.79 18.85
CA LEU A 72 -30.09 10.22 20.20
C LEU A 72 -29.68 11.18 21.32
N TYR A 73 -28.74 12.09 21.04
CA TYR A 73 -28.20 13.03 22.03
C TYR A 73 -29.00 14.34 22.14
N THR A 74 -29.69 14.80 21.09
CA THR A 74 -30.50 16.04 21.13
C THR A 74 -31.88 15.86 21.78
N LYS A 75 -31.92 15.94 23.12
CA LYS A 75 -33.19 15.95 23.88
C LYS A 75 -33.95 17.29 23.85
N ALA A 76 -33.33 18.38 23.39
CA ALA A 76 -33.78 19.73 23.74
C ALA A 76 -33.58 20.83 22.67
N ILE A 77 -33.62 20.50 21.38
CA ILE A 77 -33.62 21.53 20.33
C ILE A 77 -34.93 21.50 19.54
N LEU A 78 -35.35 22.69 19.11
CA LEU A 78 -36.57 23.00 18.37
C LEU A 78 -36.83 21.97 17.27
N LYS A 79 -38.11 21.70 17.01
CA LYS A 79 -38.62 20.78 15.98
C LYS A 79 -37.83 20.83 14.65
N THR A 80 -37.37 22.02 14.29
CA THR A 80 -36.57 22.37 13.11
C THR A 80 -35.22 21.66 13.00
N GLU A 81 -34.48 21.43 14.10
CA GLU A 81 -33.18 20.73 14.04
C GLU A 81 -33.31 19.21 13.96
N LYS A 82 -34.43 18.65 14.44
CA LYS A 82 -34.75 17.23 14.22
C LYS A 82 -35.08 16.95 12.76
N GLU A 83 -35.79 17.87 12.11
CA GLU A 83 -36.12 17.80 10.68
C GLU A 83 -34.84 17.87 9.83
N ALA A 84 -33.86 18.71 10.20
CA ALA A 84 -32.55 18.78 9.52
C ALA A 84 -31.73 17.47 9.59
N LEU A 85 -31.73 16.78 10.72
CA LEU A 85 -31.03 15.49 10.88
C LEU A 85 -31.69 14.34 10.11
N ILE A 86 -33.03 14.40 9.99
CA ILE A 86 -33.78 13.44 9.18
C ILE A 86 -33.43 13.62 7.71
N ILE A 87 -33.41 14.87 7.23
CA ILE A 87 -33.01 15.20 5.85
C ILE A 87 -31.56 14.76 5.58
N GLU A 88 -30.65 14.96 6.53
CA GLU A 88 -29.25 14.53 6.37
C GLU A 88 -29.12 13.01 6.33
N ASN A 89 -29.89 12.26 7.11
CA ASN A 89 -29.91 10.80 7.00
C ASN A 89 -30.51 10.31 5.66
N GLU A 90 -31.57 10.94 5.15
CA GLU A 90 -32.12 10.60 3.83
C GLU A 90 -31.13 10.92 2.69
N ARG A 91 -30.35 11.99 2.85
CA ARG A 91 -29.24 12.32 1.95
C ARG A 91 -28.14 11.24 1.98
N LEU A 92 -27.72 10.83 3.18
CA LEU A 92 -26.70 9.79 3.37
C LEU A 92 -27.19 8.42 2.85
N GLU A 93 -28.48 8.10 2.97
CA GLU A 93 -29.08 6.91 2.37
C GLU A 93 -29.02 6.94 0.83
N LYS A 94 -29.31 8.09 0.21
CA LYS A 94 -29.15 8.28 -1.24
C LYS A 94 -27.71 8.10 -1.70
N LEU A 95 -26.74 8.55 -0.90
CA LEU A 95 -25.32 8.37 -1.20
C LEU A 95 -24.87 6.90 -1.12
N LEU A 96 -25.60 6.05 -0.40
CA LEU A 96 -25.34 4.60 -0.30
C LEU A 96 -25.90 3.79 -1.49
N GLU A 97 -26.87 4.31 -2.22
CA GLU A 97 -27.62 3.57 -3.24
C GLU A 97 -26.73 3.10 -4.40
N LYS A 98 -25.89 3.99 -4.94
CA LYS A 98 -24.97 3.67 -6.05
C LYS A 98 -23.85 2.68 -5.63
N PRO A 99 -23.13 2.89 -4.51
CA PRO A 99 -22.16 1.89 -4.01
C PRO A 99 -22.77 0.52 -3.67
N LEU A 100 -24.02 0.47 -3.18
CA LEU A 100 -24.73 -0.80 -2.95
C LEU A 100 -25.02 -1.53 -4.27
N GLN A 101 -25.51 -0.82 -5.28
CA GLN A 101 -25.79 -1.39 -6.61
C GLN A 101 -24.52 -1.93 -7.28
N GLU A 102 -23.41 -1.21 -7.17
CA GLU A 102 -22.09 -1.66 -7.63
C GLU A 102 -21.64 -2.92 -6.88
N THR A 103 -21.89 -2.98 -5.57
CA THR A 103 -21.59 -4.17 -4.74
C THR A 103 -22.44 -5.38 -5.14
N GLU A 104 -23.75 -5.21 -5.39
CA GLU A 104 -24.65 -6.27 -5.88
C GLU A 104 -24.31 -6.75 -7.29
N ALA A 105 -23.90 -5.82 -8.16
CA ALA A 105 -23.40 -6.15 -9.50
C ALA A 105 -22.13 -7.01 -9.40
N ASN A 106 -21.22 -6.69 -8.48
CA ASN A 106 -19.99 -7.46 -8.24
C ASN A 106 -20.28 -8.85 -7.64
N ILE A 107 -21.30 -9.00 -6.79
CA ILE A 107 -21.79 -10.32 -6.35
C ILE A 107 -22.31 -11.13 -7.54
N SER A 108 -23.14 -10.51 -8.40
CA SER A 108 -23.72 -11.15 -9.59
C SER A 108 -22.67 -11.57 -10.63
N ASN A 109 -21.56 -10.83 -10.69
CA ASN A 109 -20.40 -11.10 -11.54
C ASN A 109 -19.42 -12.13 -10.94
N ASN A 110 -19.73 -12.76 -9.79
CA ASN A 110 -18.87 -13.70 -9.06
C ASN A 110 -17.49 -13.13 -8.69
N LEU A 111 -17.38 -11.82 -8.45
CA LEU A 111 -16.13 -11.22 -8.01
C LEU A 111 -15.76 -11.61 -6.56
N TYR A 112 -16.72 -12.07 -5.75
CA TYR A 112 -16.50 -12.50 -4.37
C TYR A 112 -16.56 -14.03 -4.22
N PRO A 113 -15.75 -14.63 -3.33
CA PRO A 113 -15.92 -16.03 -2.93
C PRO A 113 -17.34 -16.30 -2.40
N PRO A 114 -17.93 -17.49 -2.62
CA PRO A 114 -19.34 -17.76 -2.30
C PRO A 114 -19.74 -17.48 -0.84
N GLU A 115 -18.82 -17.73 0.11
CA GLU A 115 -19.06 -17.45 1.54
C GLU A 115 -19.01 -15.94 1.87
N ILE A 116 -18.21 -15.16 1.13
CA ILE A 116 -18.09 -13.71 1.28
C ILE A 116 -19.27 -13.02 0.59
N ALA A 117 -19.62 -13.46 -0.63
CA ALA A 117 -20.78 -13.01 -1.37
C ALA A 117 -22.09 -13.15 -0.57
N LEU A 118 -22.26 -14.31 0.11
CA LEU A 118 -23.42 -14.56 0.96
C LEU A 118 -23.48 -13.58 2.15
N LYS A 119 -22.36 -13.34 2.83
CA LYS A 119 -22.30 -12.37 3.94
C LYS A 119 -22.59 -10.95 3.49
N ILE A 120 -22.05 -10.53 2.33
CA ILE A 120 -22.34 -9.20 1.77
C ILE A 120 -23.83 -9.08 1.43
N SER A 121 -24.43 -10.10 0.81
CA SER A 121 -25.87 -10.12 0.52
C SER A 121 -26.72 -10.05 1.79
N GLU A 122 -26.38 -10.83 2.83
CA GLU A 122 -27.07 -10.80 4.12
C GLU A 122 -26.97 -9.44 4.81
N MET A 123 -25.84 -8.73 4.64
CA MET A 123 -25.66 -7.38 5.16
C MET A 123 -26.48 -6.35 4.38
N ILE A 124 -26.53 -6.46 3.05
CA ILE A 124 -27.36 -5.60 2.21
C ILE A 124 -28.84 -5.75 2.59
N ASP A 125 -29.31 -6.99 2.79
CA ASP A 125 -30.67 -7.25 3.27
C ASP A 125 -30.91 -6.68 4.68
N GLN A 126 -29.93 -6.79 5.59
CA GLN A 126 -30.00 -6.18 6.93
C GLN A 126 -30.07 -4.65 6.85
N TRP A 127 -29.31 -4.03 5.96
CA TRP A 127 -29.33 -2.59 5.72
C TRP A 127 -30.69 -2.13 5.17
N LEU A 128 -31.21 -2.79 4.14
CA LEU A 128 -32.53 -2.49 3.55
C LEU A 128 -33.66 -2.66 4.58
N SER A 129 -33.56 -3.67 5.45
CA SER A 129 -34.47 -3.86 6.58
C SER A 129 -34.39 -2.74 7.60
N LEU A 130 -33.18 -2.24 7.90
CA LEU A 130 -32.97 -1.10 8.80
C LEU A 130 -33.48 0.20 8.21
N GLN A 131 -33.24 0.44 6.92
CA GLN A 131 -33.80 1.57 6.19
C GLN A 131 -35.33 1.58 6.27
N GLY A 132 -35.96 0.42 6.03
CA GLY A 132 -37.39 0.24 6.23
C GLY A 132 -37.84 0.52 7.67
N ALA A 133 -37.07 0.07 8.68
CA ALA A 133 -37.36 0.33 10.08
C ALA A 133 -37.28 1.83 10.43
N TRP A 134 -36.28 2.55 9.92
CA TRP A 134 -36.11 4.00 10.08
C TRP A 134 -37.25 4.78 9.42
N HIS A 135 -37.62 4.44 8.19
CA HIS A 135 -38.79 5.03 7.55
C HIS A 135 -40.09 4.73 8.31
N THR A 136 -40.29 3.53 8.83
CA THR A 136 -41.49 3.22 9.65
C THR A 136 -41.51 3.93 11.00
N LEU A 137 -40.37 4.36 11.54
CA LEU A 137 -40.29 5.28 12.69
C LEU A 137 -40.76 6.71 12.31
N ASN A 138 -40.85 7.02 11.02
CA ASN A 138 -41.18 8.33 10.44
C ASN A 138 -42.57 8.42 9.76
N VAL A 139 -43.20 7.31 9.34
CA VAL A 139 -44.51 7.36 8.67
C VAL A 139 -45.65 7.54 9.67
N SER A 140 -45.84 8.78 10.13
CA SER A 140 -47.17 9.35 10.39
C SER A 140 -47.25 10.88 10.44
N THR A 141 -46.18 11.66 10.16
CA THR A 141 -46.22 13.09 10.54
C THR A 141 -45.61 14.12 9.58
N ILE A 142 -45.34 13.80 8.31
CA ILE A 142 -44.84 14.82 7.37
C ILE A 142 -45.47 14.59 5.99
N GLY A 143 -46.48 15.41 5.65
CA GLY A 143 -46.97 15.55 4.29
C GLY A 143 -46.14 16.63 3.60
N ILE A 144 -45.21 16.23 2.74
CA ILE A 144 -44.50 17.13 1.83
C ILE A 144 -44.85 16.67 0.42
N ASP A 145 -45.55 17.52 -0.33
CA ASP A 145 -45.62 17.44 -1.79
C ASP A 145 -44.30 18.00 -2.33
N ILE A 146 -43.54 17.17 -3.04
CA ILE A 146 -42.40 17.60 -3.84
C ILE A 146 -42.95 17.83 -5.26
N GLU A 147 -43.28 19.07 -5.60
CA GLU A 147 -43.46 19.46 -7.00
C GLU A 147 -42.07 19.53 -7.65
N SER A 148 -41.80 18.57 -8.53
CA SER A 148 -40.68 18.61 -9.46
C SER A 148 -41.00 19.63 -10.56
N ASP A 149 -40.32 20.78 -10.55
CA ASP A 149 -40.26 21.64 -11.73
C ASP A 149 -39.35 20.97 -12.76
N GLU A 150 -39.95 20.10 -13.59
CA GLU A 150 -39.41 19.76 -14.91
C GLU A 150 -39.48 21.03 -15.78
N SER A 151 -38.34 21.67 -16.02
CA SER A 151 -38.20 22.52 -17.20
C SER A 151 -36.81 22.34 -17.82
N ASP A 152 -36.82 21.56 -18.90
CA ASP A 152 -36.11 21.75 -20.16
C ASP A 152 -34.65 22.20 -20.10
N GLU A 153 -33.73 21.24 -20.08
CA GLU A 153 -32.51 21.26 -20.91
C GLU A 153 -31.97 19.83 -21.14
N GLU A 154 -32.81 18.98 -21.75
CA GLU A 154 -32.30 17.91 -22.63
C GLU A 154 -31.90 18.55 -23.96
N ASP A 155 -30.63 18.86 -24.15
CA ASP A 155 -29.92 18.57 -25.40
C ASP A 155 -28.47 19.09 -25.32
N THR A 156 -27.55 18.15 -25.20
CA THR A 156 -26.15 18.10 -25.71
C THR A 156 -25.17 17.59 -24.66
N PHE A 157 -25.13 16.27 -24.44
CA PHE A 157 -23.88 15.50 -24.30
C PHE A 157 -24.18 13.99 -24.22
N SER A 158 -24.91 13.46 -25.21
CA SER A 158 -24.78 12.05 -25.59
C SER A 158 -24.11 12.00 -26.97
N ASP A 159 -23.27 10.99 -27.15
CA ASP A 159 -22.40 10.74 -28.32
C ASP A 159 -21.10 11.55 -28.39
N ASN A 160 -20.14 11.18 -27.53
CA ASN A 160 -18.86 10.63 -27.99
C ASN A 160 -18.07 10.06 -26.79
N ILE A 161 -17.27 9.02 -27.07
CA ILE A 161 -16.35 8.34 -26.14
C ILE A 161 -16.97 7.13 -25.40
N PHE A 162 -17.52 6.19 -26.18
CA PHE A 162 -17.21 4.76 -25.98
C PHE A 162 -16.45 4.27 -27.20
N SER A 163 -15.14 4.50 -27.21
CA SER A 163 -14.17 3.73 -27.98
C SER A 163 -12.77 4.22 -27.64
N ASP A 164 -12.13 3.59 -26.67
CA ASP A 164 -10.92 2.81 -26.91
C ASP A 164 -10.28 2.43 -25.56
N GLU A 165 -9.78 1.20 -25.54
CA GLU A 165 -9.07 0.56 -24.45
C GLU A 165 -7.82 1.36 -24.05
N GLU A 166 -7.67 1.70 -22.77
CA GLU A 166 -6.36 1.65 -22.08
C GLU A 166 -6.56 1.73 -20.56
N GLU A 167 -5.99 0.75 -19.84
CA GLU A 167 -5.88 0.71 -18.39
C GLU A 167 -5.09 1.92 -17.87
N GLY A 168 -5.65 2.65 -16.90
CA GLY A 168 -4.96 3.73 -16.20
C GLY A 168 -5.75 4.26 -15.01
N ASP A 169 -5.29 3.91 -13.81
CA ASP A 169 -5.49 4.52 -12.49
C ASP A 169 -6.73 5.40 -12.25
N LEU A 170 -7.69 4.83 -11.53
CA LEU A 170 -8.75 5.56 -10.84
C LEU A 170 -8.18 6.22 -9.57
N GLU A 171 -7.59 7.40 -9.74
CA GLU A 171 -7.42 8.38 -8.68
C GLU A 171 -8.81 8.98 -8.39
N LEU A 172 -9.42 8.57 -7.26
CA LEU A 172 -10.66 9.16 -6.76
C LEU A 172 -10.32 10.52 -6.16
N ASP A 173 -10.29 11.53 -7.03
CA ASP A 173 -10.34 12.94 -6.66
C ASP A 173 -11.77 13.23 -6.18
N ILE A 174 -11.98 13.24 -4.87
CA ILE A 174 -13.20 13.80 -4.28
C ILE A 174 -12.92 15.30 -4.13
N GLU A 175 -12.89 16.00 -5.28
CA GLU A 175 -13.13 17.44 -5.30
C GLU A 175 -14.56 17.66 -4.81
N GLY A 176 -14.66 18.46 -3.75
CA GLY A 176 -15.92 18.84 -3.15
C GLY A 176 -16.69 19.77 -4.08
N ASP A 177 -17.67 19.22 -4.77
CA ASP A 177 -18.83 19.99 -5.20
C ASP A 177 -19.78 20.10 -3.99
N GLU A 178 -19.65 21.20 -3.24
CA GLU A 178 -20.77 21.71 -2.45
C GLU A 178 -21.91 22.04 -3.41
N LEU A 179 -22.88 21.13 -3.53
CA LEU A 179 -24.22 21.47 -3.98
C LEU A 179 -24.82 22.47 -2.98
N GLU A 180 -24.61 23.76 -3.24
CA GLU A 180 -25.38 24.85 -2.62
C GLU A 180 -26.85 24.66 -3.03
N LEU A 181 -27.64 24.12 -2.11
CA LEU A 181 -29.10 24.15 -2.16
C LEU A 181 -29.54 25.36 -1.33
N ASP A 182 -29.92 26.44 -2.02
CA ASP A 182 -30.66 27.56 -1.44
C ASP A 182 -32.02 27.05 -0.92
N ILE A 183 -32.10 26.75 0.37
CA ILE A 183 -33.37 26.38 1.03
C ILE A 183 -33.93 27.61 1.72
N GLU A 184 -34.87 28.28 1.05
CA GLU A 184 -35.70 29.33 1.63
C GLU A 184 -36.75 28.69 2.57
N ILE A 185 -36.47 28.64 3.88
CA ILE A 185 -37.42 28.12 4.87
C ILE A 185 -38.47 29.20 5.14
N ASN A 186 -39.65 29.06 4.53
CA ASN A 186 -40.82 29.87 4.88
C ASN A 186 -41.28 29.53 6.32
N GLU A 187 -41.52 30.57 7.13
CA GLU A 187 -42.13 30.46 8.46
C GLU A 187 -43.49 29.76 8.36
N LEU A 188 -43.54 28.50 8.80
CA LEU A 188 -44.79 27.76 8.97
C LEU A 188 -45.41 28.10 10.33
N ASP A 189 -46.65 28.59 10.28
CA ASP A 189 -47.49 28.95 11.41
C ASP A 189 -47.54 27.86 12.50
N SER A 190 -47.35 28.30 13.74
CA SER A 190 -47.06 27.47 14.91
C SER A 190 -48.27 26.81 15.61
N GLU A 191 -49.38 26.52 14.92
CA GLU A 191 -50.62 26.09 15.62
C GLU A 191 -51.22 24.72 15.23
N GLU A 192 -50.70 23.95 14.27
CA GLU A 192 -51.34 22.67 13.85
C GLU A 192 -50.45 21.40 13.89
N ALA A 193 -49.51 21.27 14.83
CA ALA A 193 -48.66 20.06 14.90
C ALA A 193 -48.52 19.43 16.29
N ASN A 194 -49.57 19.43 17.11
CA ASN A 194 -49.50 18.94 18.49
C ASN A 194 -49.98 17.48 18.70
N ASN A 195 -49.94 16.61 17.68
CA ASN A 195 -50.48 15.23 17.76
C ASN A 195 -49.64 14.15 17.04
N GLY A 196 -48.32 14.30 16.91
CA GLY A 196 -47.43 13.23 16.43
C GLY A 196 -46.50 12.75 17.53
N ASP A 197 -46.67 11.52 18.01
CA ASP A 197 -45.73 10.86 18.94
C ASP A 197 -44.36 10.72 18.26
N SER A 198 -43.33 11.39 18.79
CA SER A 198 -41.94 11.17 18.37
C SER A 198 -41.50 9.72 18.66
N PRO A 199 -40.64 9.11 17.83
CA PRO A 199 -40.17 7.74 18.04
C PRO A 199 -39.52 7.57 19.42
N SER A 200 -39.78 6.43 20.07
CA SER A 200 -39.31 6.21 21.44
C SER A 200 -37.78 6.05 21.44
N GLN A 201 -37.10 6.62 22.45
CA GLN A 201 -35.64 6.53 22.62
C GLN A 201 -35.13 5.07 22.53
N THR A 202 -35.93 4.11 22.98
CA THR A 202 -35.63 2.66 22.93
C THR A 202 -35.55 2.12 21.49
N GLU A 203 -36.31 2.68 20.55
CA GLU A 203 -36.32 2.23 19.16
C GLU A 203 -35.12 2.79 18.38
N VAL A 204 -34.73 4.03 18.67
CA VAL A 204 -33.55 4.67 18.08
C VAL A 204 -32.25 4.06 18.64
N GLU A 205 -32.22 3.68 19.92
CA GLU A 205 -31.11 2.92 20.51
C GLU A 205 -30.93 1.54 19.85
N LYS A 206 -32.04 0.86 19.53
CA LYS A 206 -32.01 -0.40 18.76
C LYS A 206 -31.50 -0.20 17.34
N TYR A 207 -31.92 0.89 16.68
CA TYR A 207 -31.44 1.24 15.34
C TYR A 207 -29.93 1.51 15.34
N ASN A 208 -29.44 2.32 16.28
CA ASN A 208 -28.00 2.59 16.45
C ASN A 208 -27.20 1.31 16.76
N THR A 209 -27.73 0.43 17.61
CA THR A 209 -27.09 -0.87 17.90
C THR A 209 -26.96 -1.72 16.62
N SER A 210 -27.97 -1.68 15.76
CA SER A 210 -28.01 -2.47 14.52
C SER A 210 -27.09 -1.89 13.44
N ILE A 211 -26.99 -0.55 13.31
CA ILE A 211 -26.00 0.10 12.44
C ILE A 211 -24.57 -0.24 12.88
N ASN A 212 -24.29 -0.19 14.18
CA ASN A 212 -22.97 -0.56 14.69
C ASN A 212 -22.63 -2.03 14.39
N GLN A 213 -23.62 -2.94 14.46
CA GLN A 213 -23.43 -4.34 14.05
C GLN A 213 -23.11 -4.47 12.56
N LEU A 214 -23.75 -3.70 11.69
CA LEU A 214 -23.51 -3.69 10.25
C LEU A 214 -22.12 -3.16 9.89
N ILE A 215 -21.69 -2.06 10.49
CA ILE A 215 -20.33 -1.51 10.34
C ILE A 215 -19.29 -2.57 10.73
N HIS A 216 -19.55 -3.32 11.79
CA HIS A 216 -18.67 -4.40 12.23
C HIS A 216 -18.62 -5.59 11.28
N GLN A 217 -19.77 -6.00 10.73
CA GLN A 217 -19.82 -7.06 9.72
C GLN A 217 -19.09 -6.63 8.44
N LEU A 218 -19.19 -5.36 8.05
CA LEU A 218 -18.50 -4.80 6.90
C LEU A 218 -16.97 -4.74 7.07
N GLN A 219 -16.50 -4.36 8.26
CA GLN A 219 -15.08 -4.47 8.60
C GLN A 219 -14.59 -5.93 8.51
N ASP A 220 -15.37 -6.88 9.00
CA ASP A 220 -15.00 -8.30 8.93
C ASP A 220 -14.93 -8.80 7.48
N VAL A 221 -15.86 -8.37 6.63
CA VAL A 221 -15.84 -8.66 5.19
C VAL A 221 -14.61 -8.04 4.51
N LEU A 222 -14.31 -6.76 4.76
CA LEU A 222 -13.15 -6.07 4.20
C LEU A 222 -11.82 -6.77 4.58
N VAL A 223 -11.70 -7.18 5.84
CA VAL A 223 -10.53 -7.93 6.32
C VAL A 223 -10.49 -9.33 5.68
N SER A 224 -11.62 -10.04 5.59
CA SER A 224 -11.68 -11.35 4.93
C SER A 224 -11.40 -11.31 3.43
N ILE A 225 -11.72 -10.20 2.74
CA ILE A 225 -11.34 -9.97 1.34
C ILE A 225 -9.82 -9.74 1.26
N GLY A 226 -9.24 -8.98 2.18
CA GLY A 226 -7.78 -8.84 2.29
C GLY A 226 -7.07 -10.17 2.55
N GLU A 227 -7.62 -11.01 3.43
CA GLU A 227 -7.13 -12.37 3.73
C GLU A 227 -7.23 -13.30 2.51
N ALA A 228 -8.37 -13.30 1.80
CA ALA A 228 -8.62 -14.20 0.66
C ALA A 228 -7.76 -13.88 -0.57
N ASN A 229 -7.41 -12.60 -0.75
CA ASN A 229 -6.61 -12.13 -1.89
C ASN A 229 -5.13 -11.90 -1.52
N ASN A 230 -4.69 -12.34 -0.34
CA ASN A 230 -3.29 -12.30 0.08
C ASN A 230 -2.68 -10.88 0.09
N LEU A 231 -3.52 -9.85 0.27
CA LEU A 231 -3.16 -8.42 0.36
C LEU A 231 -2.46 -8.06 1.69
N VAL A 232 -1.95 -9.07 2.38
CA VAL A 232 -1.41 -8.99 3.73
C VAL A 232 0.11 -9.15 3.67
N ILE A 233 0.82 -8.20 4.29
CA ILE A 233 2.29 -8.10 4.28
C ILE A 233 2.99 -9.31 4.97
N ASP A 234 2.28 -10.04 5.84
CA ASP A 234 2.79 -11.18 6.60
C ASP A 234 2.09 -12.50 6.19
N PRO A 235 2.82 -13.51 5.67
CA PRO A 235 2.24 -14.78 5.23
C PRO A 235 1.77 -15.70 6.38
N GLU A 236 2.17 -15.45 7.62
CA GLU A 236 1.68 -16.18 8.79
C GLU A 236 0.50 -15.40 9.44
N LEU A 237 -0.71 -15.97 9.37
CA LEU A 237 -1.95 -15.30 9.79
C LEU A 237 -1.98 -14.99 11.29
N ASP A 238 -1.34 -15.80 12.14
CA ASP A 238 -1.25 -15.56 13.58
C ASP A 238 -0.35 -14.37 13.92
N SER A 239 0.82 -14.23 13.30
CA SER A 239 1.69 -13.06 13.51
C SER A 239 1.03 -11.77 13.03
N LEU A 240 0.30 -11.79 11.91
CA LEU A 240 -0.46 -10.64 11.42
C LEU A 240 -1.42 -10.07 12.47
N TYR A 241 -2.34 -10.89 13.00
CA TYR A 241 -3.34 -10.42 13.95
C TYR A 241 -2.69 -9.90 15.23
N MET A 242 -1.60 -10.54 15.67
CA MET A 242 -0.86 -10.12 16.84
C MET A 242 -0.08 -8.82 16.62
N ILE A 243 0.50 -8.61 15.44
CA ILE A 243 1.17 -7.34 15.10
C ILE A 243 0.15 -6.20 15.03
N ASN A 244 -1.04 -6.42 14.44
CA ASN A 244 -2.10 -5.41 14.39
C ASN A 244 -2.65 -5.07 15.79
N LEU A 245 -2.76 -6.07 16.67
CA LEU A 245 -3.09 -5.87 18.08
C LEU A 245 -2.09 -4.94 18.77
N VAL A 246 -0.79 -5.16 18.54
CA VAL A 246 0.31 -4.40 19.16
C VAL A 246 0.40 -2.97 18.63
N LEU A 247 0.28 -2.79 17.32
CA LEU A 247 0.54 -1.49 16.67
C LEU A 247 -0.68 -0.58 16.70
N ASN A 248 -1.89 -1.11 16.57
CA ASN A 248 -3.08 -0.31 16.33
C ASN A 248 -4.13 -0.47 17.43
N GLN A 249 -4.59 -1.70 17.68
CA GLN A 249 -5.83 -1.90 18.44
C GLN A 249 -5.67 -1.66 19.94
N ILE A 250 -4.67 -2.27 20.58
CA ILE A 250 -4.45 -2.09 22.03
C ILE A 250 -4.01 -0.65 22.36
N PRO A 251 -3.11 0.01 21.60
CA PRO A 251 -2.80 1.42 21.79
C PRO A 251 -4.03 2.34 21.64
N ALA A 252 -4.93 2.07 20.69
CA ALA A 252 -6.16 2.83 20.52
C ALA A 252 -7.09 2.72 21.74
N VAL A 253 -7.22 1.52 22.33
CA VAL A 253 -7.98 1.34 23.59
C VAL A 253 -7.36 2.17 24.71
N THR A 254 -6.04 2.15 24.84
CA THR A 254 -5.31 2.94 25.85
C THR A 254 -5.54 4.45 25.68
N ASN A 255 -5.56 4.94 24.44
CA ASN A 255 -5.81 6.35 24.15
C ASN A 255 -7.25 6.74 24.48
N ALA A 256 -8.24 6.00 23.98
CA ALA A 256 -9.65 6.24 24.26
C ALA A 256 -9.95 6.15 25.77
N ALA A 257 -9.33 5.21 26.48
CA ALA A 257 -9.46 5.07 27.92
C ALA A 257 -8.83 6.26 28.67
N SER A 258 -7.67 6.74 28.20
CA SER A 258 -6.96 7.89 28.79
C SER A 258 -7.75 9.19 28.66
N ILE A 259 -8.30 9.45 27.47
CA ILE A 259 -9.13 10.64 27.20
C ILE A 259 -10.42 10.57 28.01
N SER A 260 -11.12 9.42 27.94
CA SER A 260 -12.36 9.20 28.70
C SER A 260 -12.14 9.41 30.19
N ARG A 261 -11.04 8.87 30.75
CA ARG A 261 -10.69 9.00 32.17
C ARG A 261 -10.46 10.46 32.56
N GLY A 262 -9.78 11.24 31.74
CA GLY A 262 -9.51 12.66 32.00
C GLY A 262 -10.79 13.51 31.98
N GLN A 263 -11.62 13.34 30.95
CA GLN A 263 -12.85 14.10 30.79
C GLN A 263 -13.89 13.75 31.86
N SER A 264 -14.07 12.46 32.14
CA SER A 264 -15.03 11.99 33.13
C SER A 264 -14.64 12.34 34.58
N ALA A 265 -13.35 12.29 34.94
CA ALA A 265 -12.86 12.77 36.22
C ALA A 265 -13.08 14.30 36.38
N SER A 266 -12.81 15.08 35.33
CA SER A 266 -13.07 16.53 35.31
C SER A 266 -14.55 16.84 35.55
N GLY A 267 -15.46 16.13 34.87
CA GLY A 267 -16.91 16.28 35.06
C GLY A 267 -17.40 15.89 36.46
N LEU A 268 -16.83 14.83 37.03
CA LEU A 268 -17.14 14.40 38.40
C LEU A 268 -16.67 15.41 39.45
N VAL A 269 -15.51 16.05 39.26
CA VAL A 269 -15.01 17.13 40.16
C VAL A 269 -15.91 18.36 40.09
N LYS A 270 -16.36 18.74 38.89
CA LYS A 270 -17.29 19.86 38.66
C LYS A 270 -18.71 19.56 39.15
N LYS A 271 -19.04 18.31 39.49
CA LYS A 271 -20.39 17.80 39.79
C LYS A 271 -21.43 18.17 38.71
N SER A 272 -20.94 18.48 37.53
CA SER A 272 -21.71 18.94 36.39
C SER A 272 -20.86 18.74 35.15
N MET A 273 -21.50 18.30 34.07
CA MET A 273 -20.90 18.26 32.75
C MET A 273 -21.76 19.09 31.83
N THR A 274 -21.13 19.84 30.94
CA THR A 274 -21.82 20.47 29.83
C THR A 274 -22.35 19.40 28.87
N PHE A 275 -23.31 19.77 28.03
CA PHE A 275 -23.84 18.87 27.00
C PHE A 275 -22.72 18.36 26.07
N LYS A 276 -21.84 19.26 25.63
CA LYS A 276 -20.67 18.92 24.81
C LYS A 276 -19.73 17.94 25.51
N GLU A 277 -19.39 18.18 26.78
CA GLU A 277 -18.53 17.26 27.55
C GLU A 277 -19.15 15.86 27.73
N ARG A 278 -20.49 15.75 27.86
CA ARG A 278 -21.17 14.45 27.89
C ARG A 278 -21.22 13.77 26.52
N SER A 279 -21.42 14.54 25.46
CA SER A 279 -21.46 14.04 24.08
C SER A 279 -20.09 13.51 23.66
N ASP A 280 -19.02 14.26 23.89
CA ASP A 280 -17.64 13.84 23.64
C ASP A 280 -17.33 12.54 24.41
N LEU A 281 -17.73 12.46 25.69
CA LEU A 281 -17.54 11.27 26.51
C LEU A 281 -18.38 10.07 26.03
N GLY A 282 -19.57 10.31 25.46
CA GLY A 282 -20.42 9.30 24.83
C GLY A 282 -19.80 8.68 23.58
N LEU A 283 -19.15 9.50 22.75
CA LEU A 283 -18.40 9.03 21.58
C LEU A 283 -17.24 8.11 22.00
N TYR A 284 -16.46 8.52 22.99
CA TYR A 284 -15.35 7.69 23.48
C TYR A 284 -15.81 6.41 24.19
N TYR A 285 -16.99 6.41 24.83
CA TYR A 285 -17.63 5.18 25.34
C TYR A 285 -17.93 4.20 24.20
N GLY A 286 -18.58 4.66 23.13
CA GLY A 286 -18.84 3.84 21.94
C GLY A 286 -17.56 3.28 21.33
N GLN A 287 -16.53 4.14 21.20
CA GLN A 287 -15.23 3.77 20.68
C GLN A 287 -14.52 2.73 21.56
N LEU A 288 -14.56 2.86 22.89
CA LEU A 288 -13.97 1.90 23.82
C LEU A 288 -14.58 0.50 23.68
N ARG A 289 -15.91 0.42 23.53
CA ARG A 289 -16.60 -0.87 23.34
C ARG A 289 -16.27 -1.50 21.98
N LEU A 290 -16.25 -0.70 20.92
CA LEU A 290 -15.85 -1.10 19.57
C LEU A 290 -14.41 -1.66 19.55
N LEU A 291 -13.45 -0.92 20.09
CA LEU A 291 -12.05 -1.31 20.14
C LEU A 291 -11.84 -2.55 21.02
N ASN A 292 -12.54 -2.66 22.15
CA ASN A 292 -12.51 -3.87 22.99
C ASN A 292 -13.00 -5.11 22.23
N SER A 293 -14.06 -4.98 21.45
CA SER A 293 -14.56 -6.06 20.58
C SER A 293 -13.55 -6.45 19.50
N GLN A 294 -12.90 -5.47 18.86
CA GLN A 294 -11.86 -5.71 17.86
C GLN A 294 -10.64 -6.45 18.44
N VAL A 295 -10.15 -6.04 19.61
CA VAL A 295 -9.04 -6.72 20.31
C VAL A 295 -9.39 -8.19 20.57
N ASN A 296 -10.62 -8.47 21.00
CA ASN A 296 -11.08 -9.84 21.25
C ASN A 296 -11.15 -10.70 19.99
N ARG A 297 -11.66 -10.14 18.88
CA ARG A 297 -11.73 -10.85 17.60
C ARG A 297 -10.33 -11.14 17.04
N SER A 298 -9.41 -10.19 17.08
CA SER A 298 -8.04 -10.40 16.61
C SER A 298 -7.32 -11.49 17.43
N LEU A 299 -7.51 -11.50 18.76
CA LEU A 299 -6.98 -12.56 19.63
C LEU A 299 -7.60 -13.92 19.31
N GLU A 300 -8.92 -13.97 19.07
CA GLU A 300 -9.60 -15.21 18.69
C GLU A 300 -9.09 -15.75 17.35
N LYS A 301 -8.93 -14.89 16.35
CA LYS A 301 -8.33 -15.26 15.06
C LYS A 301 -6.88 -15.73 15.21
N ALA A 302 -6.08 -15.08 16.07
CA ALA A 302 -4.73 -15.54 16.39
C ALA A 302 -4.73 -16.94 17.05
N TYR A 303 -5.67 -17.21 17.98
CA TYR A 303 -5.79 -18.50 18.64
C TYR A 303 -6.22 -19.65 17.71
N ILE A 304 -7.04 -19.34 16.71
CA ILE A 304 -7.47 -20.33 15.70
C ILE A 304 -6.27 -20.78 14.86
N ASN A 305 -5.43 -19.82 14.45
CA ASN A 305 -4.27 -20.10 13.60
C ASN A 305 -3.10 -20.70 14.38
N ASN A 306 -2.92 -20.33 15.65
CA ASN A 306 -1.89 -20.91 16.51
C ASN A 306 -2.40 -21.19 17.93
N SER A 307 -2.77 -22.46 18.13
CA SER A 307 -3.37 -22.95 19.37
C SER A 307 -2.49 -22.84 20.62
N ASN A 308 -1.18 -22.61 20.45
CA ASN A 308 -0.23 -22.49 21.57
C ASN A 308 -0.30 -21.12 22.28
N ILE A 309 -0.86 -20.10 21.62
CA ILE A 309 -0.95 -18.73 22.14
C ILE A 309 -2.06 -18.62 23.21
N LYS A 310 -3.18 -19.32 23.01
CA LYS A 310 -4.39 -19.19 23.85
C LYS A 310 -4.14 -19.43 25.34
N PRO A 311 -3.39 -20.47 25.78
CA PRO A 311 -3.07 -20.67 27.19
C PRO A 311 -2.26 -19.53 27.83
N GLN A 312 -1.48 -18.79 27.02
CA GLN A 312 -0.59 -17.74 27.51
C GLN A 312 -1.31 -16.39 27.63
N LEU A 313 -2.27 -16.10 26.74
CA LEU A 313 -2.94 -14.80 26.69
C LEU A 313 -4.37 -14.79 27.27
N SER A 314 -5.06 -15.93 27.35
CA SER A 314 -6.48 -15.96 27.74
C SER A 314 -6.79 -15.39 29.13
N VAL A 315 -5.88 -15.55 30.11
CA VAL A 315 -6.05 -14.97 31.45
C VAL A 315 -5.93 -13.45 31.42
N LEU A 316 -4.95 -12.92 30.69
CA LEU A 316 -4.74 -11.48 30.53
C LEU A 316 -5.84 -10.85 29.69
N GLN A 317 -6.32 -11.53 28.64
CA GLN A 317 -7.48 -11.13 27.85
C GLN A 317 -8.74 -11.03 28.74
N ALA A 318 -8.99 -12.01 29.61
CA ALA A 318 -10.13 -11.97 30.51
C ALA A 318 -10.03 -10.80 31.51
N ALA A 319 -8.83 -10.54 32.04
CA ALA A 319 -8.58 -9.40 32.92
C ALA A 319 -8.79 -8.06 32.20
N PHE A 320 -8.23 -7.91 30.99
CA PHE A 320 -8.43 -6.75 30.11
C PHE A 320 -9.91 -6.49 29.85
N ASN A 321 -10.65 -7.51 29.38
CA ASN A 321 -12.08 -7.39 29.12
C ASN A 321 -12.85 -6.96 30.36
N SER A 322 -12.54 -7.54 31.51
CA SER A 322 -13.20 -7.18 32.77
C SER A 322 -12.97 -5.72 33.14
N GLN A 323 -11.73 -5.21 33.04
CA GLN A 323 -11.41 -3.84 33.43
C GLN A 323 -11.96 -2.80 32.42
N VAL A 324 -11.84 -3.08 31.12
CA VAL A 324 -12.35 -2.18 30.07
C VAL A 324 -13.87 -2.11 30.09
N ASN A 325 -14.56 -3.23 30.30
CA ASN A 325 -16.02 -3.22 30.43
C ASN A 325 -16.47 -2.49 31.70
N GLN A 326 -15.84 -2.76 32.85
CA GLN A 326 -16.17 -2.06 34.09
C GLN A 326 -16.03 -0.53 33.93
N PHE A 327 -14.93 -0.08 33.32
CA PHE A 327 -14.73 1.35 33.07
C PHE A 327 -15.74 1.92 32.06
N SER A 328 -16.06 1.17 31.00
CA SER A 328 -17.05 1.56 30.00
C SER A 328 -18.45 1.68 30.61
N ASP A 329 -18.86 0.76 31.47
CA ASP A 329 -20.15 0.79 32.17
C ASP A 329 -20.27 2.02 33.09
N SER A 330 -19.18 2.38 33.77
CA SER A 330 -19.13 3.59 34.58
C SER A 330 -19.19 4.89 33.76
N ILE A 331 -18.58 4.91 32.58
CA ILE A 331 -18.73 6.01 31.62
C ILE A 331 -20.18 6.09 31.11
N GLU A 332 -20.79 4.95 30.78
CA GLU A 332 -22.18 4.89 30.32
C GLU A 332 -23.14 5.49 31.37
N ALA A 333 -22.94 5.16 32.65
CA ALA A 333 -23.72 5.71 33.75
C ALA A 333 -23.59 7.25 33.86
N LEU A 334 -22.40 7.79 33.59
CA LEU A 334 -22.15 9.24 33.55
C LEU A 334 -22.82 9.92 32.36
N VAL A 335 -22.70 9.33 31.18
CA VAL A 335 -23.29 9.85 29.94
C VAL A 335 -24.83 9.87 30.04
N LYS A 336 -25.43 8.86 30.66
CA LYS A 336 -26.90 8.75 30.88
C LYS A 336 -27.44 9.68 31.98
N THR A 337 -26.58 10.43 32.69
CA THR A 337 -26.99 11.29 33.81
C THR A 337 -27.20 12.73 33.37
N GLU A 338 -28.46 13.19 33.40
CA GLU A 338 -28.87 14.52 32.90
C GLU A 338 -28.84 15.64 33.94
N THR A 339 -28.96 15.33 35.24
CA THR A 339 -29.10 16.32 36.31
C THR A 339 -27.91 16.32 37.27
N SER A 340 -27.48 17.52 37.70
CA SER A 340 -26.36 17.69 38.65
C SER A 340 -26.65 17.11 40.04
N ASP A 341 -27.92 16.91 40.39
CA ASP A 341 -28.39 16.32 41.66
C ASP A 341 -28.52 14.78 41.61
N SER A 342 -28.06 14.13 40.54
CA SER A 342 -28.11 12.68 40.41
C SER A 342 -27.18 11.99 41.43
N PRO A 343 -27.65 10.93 42.12
CA PRO A 343 -26.82 10.14 43.03
C PRO A 343 -25.56 9.58 42.35
N VAL A 344 -25.56 9.45 41.03
CA VAL A 344 -24.47 8.90 40.21
C VAL A 344 -23.16 9.69 40.38
N PHE A 345 -23.21 11.02 40.52
CA PHE A 345 -22.01 11.85 40.73
C PHE A 345 -21.36 11.62 42.10
N GLU A 346 -22.15 11.27 43.13
CA GLU A 346 -21.63 10.92 44.46
C GLU A 346 -21.27 9.44 44.59
N LEU A 347 -21.97 8.54 43.89
CA LEU A 347 -21.75 7.08 43.96
C LEU A 347 -20.50 6.63 43.19
N LEU A 348 -20.27 7.18 42.00
CA LEU A 348 -19.07 6.86 41.21
C LEU A 348 -17.84 7.53 41.82
N GLY A 349 -17.91 8.82 42.14
CA GLY A 349 -16.81 9.57 42.72
C GLY A 349 -15.60 9.73 41.78
N SER A 350 -15.04 10.94 41.70
CA SER A 350 -13.94 11.23 40.75
C SER A 350 -12.73 10.30 40.89
N GLN A 351 -12.43 9.84 42.10
CA GLN A 351 -11.27 8.98 42.37
C GLN A 351 -11.50 7.54 41.88
N THR A 352 -12.67 6.96 42.17
CA THR A 352 -12.99 5.59 41.76
C THR A 352 -12.96 5.45 40.25
N LEU A 353 -13.57 6.41 39.53
CA LEU A 353 -13.61 6.37 38.08
C LEU A 353 -12.22 6.57 37.45
N PHE A 354 -11.41 7.45 38.05
CA PHE A 354 -10.02 7.62 37.65
C PHE A 354 -9.21 6.33 37.86
N ASP A 355 -9.43 5.64 38.98
CA ASP A 355 -8.80 4.35 39.29
C ASP A 355 -9.28 3.24 38.35
N GLU A 356 -10.57 3.19 37.99
CA GLU A 356 -11.13 2.26 37.00
C GLU A 356 -10.51 2.47 35.62
N GLY A 357 -10.43 3.72 35.15
CA GLY A 357 -9.74 4.03 33.89
C GLY A 357 -8.25 3.67 33.93
N SER A 358 -7.59 3.86 35.07
CA SER A 358 -6.19 3.47 35.26
C SER A 358 -6.01 1.95 35.23
N LYS A 359 -6.93 1.18 35.80
CA LYS A 359 -6.92 -0.29 35.72
C LYS A 359 -7.17 -0.79 34.30
N ALA A 360 -8.08 -0.17 33.56
CA ALA A 360 -8.32 -0.49 32.15
C ALA A 360 -7.07 -0.25 31.29
N ILE A 361 -6.40 0.90 31.47
CA ILE A 361 -5.14 1.22 30.79
C ILE A 361 -4.03 0.23 31.16
N ASN A 362 -3.86 -0.06 32.45
CA ASN A 362 -2.82 -1.01 32.90
C ASN A 362 -3.07 -2.42 32.36
N ALA A 363 -4.33 -2.88 32.37
CA ALA A 363 -4.69 -4.18 31.79
C ALA A 363 -4.46 -4.22 30.27
N ALA A 364 -4.66 -3.11 29.56
CA ALA A 364 -4.32 -2.98 28.15
C ALA A 364 -2.80 -3.08 27.92
N PHE A 365 -1.97 -2.41 28.73
CA PHE A 365 -0.51 -2.52 28.66
C PHE A 365 0.00 -3.92 29.00
N GLU A 366 -0.53 -4.56 30.05
CA GLU A 366 -0.15 -5.92 30.44
C GLU A 366 -0.49 -6.93 29.32
N LEU A 367 -1.66 -6.78 28.69
CA LEU A 367 -2.02 -7.57 27.52
C LEU A 367 -1.08 -7.27 26.34
N ASN A 368 -0.74 -6.01 26.09
CA ASN A 368 0.15 -5.62 24.99
C ASN A 368 1.55 -6.21 25.15
N GLU A 369 2.16 -6.12 26.33
CA GLU A 369 3.48 -6.70 26.59
C GLU A 369 3.48 -8.22 26.39
N ALA A 370 2.42 -8.90 26.82
CA ALA A 370 2.28 -10.33 26.62
C ALA A 370 2.11 -10.70 25.14
N VAL A 371 1.34 -9.92 24.37
CA VAL A 371 1.19 -10.10 22.92
C VAL A 371 2.53 -9.86 22.21
N ILE A 372 3.28 -8.80 22.56
CA ILE A 372 4.62 -8.51 22.03
C ILE A 372 5.57 -9.70 22.27
N SER A 373 5.57 -10.25 23.49
CA SER A 373 6.38 -11.42 23.85
C SER A 373 6.07 -12.64 22.97
N GLN A 374 4.80 -12.86 22.64
CA GLN A 374 4.41 -13.95 21.74
C GLN A 374 4.78 -13.68 20.28
N VAL A 375 4.66 -12.44 19.81
CA VAL A 375 5.13 -12.06 18.47
C VAL A 375 6.63 -12.34 18.33
N ASP A 376 7.43 -12.01 19.33
CA ASP A 376 8.88 -12.28 19.33
C ASP A 376 9.20 -13.78 19.27
N ILE A 377 8.43 -14.61 19.99
CA ILE A 377 8.56 -16.08 19.95
C ILE A 377 8.22 -16.62 18.56
N ILE A 378 7.09 -16.21 17.98
CA ILE A 378 6.63 -16.65 16.66
C ILE A 378 7.67 -16.28 15.58
N LEU A 379 8.13 -15.04 15.58
CA LEU A 379 9.15 -14.57 14.62
C LEU A 379 10.50 -15.29 14.81
N THR A 380 10.89 -15.58 16.04
CA THR A 380 12.13 -16.33 16.32
C THR A 380 12.04 -17.80 15.89
N GLU A 381 10.89 -18.45 16.09
CA GLU A 381 10.63 -19.81 15.61
C GLU A 381 10.64 -19.88 14.07
N ALA A 382 10.04 -18.91 13.39
CA ALA A 382 10.09 -18.79 11.93
C ALA A 382 11.53 -18.67 11.41
N VAL A 383 12.35 -17.80 12.03
CA VAL A 383 13.77 -17.61 11.67
C VAL A 383 14.60 -18.87 11.93
N THR A 384 14.40 -19.54 13.06
CA THR A 384 15.16 -20.76 13.40
C THR A 384 14.76 -21.96 12.53
N SER A 385 13.48 -22.07 12.17
CA SER A 385 12.98 -23.05 11.20
C SER A 385 13.67 -22.89 9.85
N LYS A 386 13.76 -21.65 9.33
CA LYS A 386 14.42 -21.37 8.05
C LYS A 386 15.92 -21.63 8.09
N ASN A 387 16.60 -21.27 9.18
CA ASN A 387 18.02 -21.57 9.38
C ASN A 387 18.32 -23.08 9.45
N ARG A 388 17.41 -23.87 10.02
CA ARG A 388 17.53 -25.33 10.07
C ARG A 388 17.40 -25.96 8.68
N GLU A 389 16.51 -25.46 7.83
CA GLU A 389 16.36 -25.91 6.44
C GLU A 389 17.64 -25.64 5.62
N ILE A 390 18.23 -24.45 5.78
CA ILE A 390 19.51 -24.08 5.16
C ILE A 390 20.63 -25.01 5.64
N THR A 391 20.69 -25.31 6.95
CA THR A 391 21.73 -26.16 7.54
C THR A 391 21.66 -27.61 7.03
N ILE A 392 20.46 -28.19 6.92
CA ILE A 392 20.26 -29.54 6.39
C ILE A 392 20.72 -29.62 4.92
N THR A 393 20.43 -28.59 4.13
CA THR A 393 20.83 -28.51 2.72
C THR A 393 22.36 -28.43 2.54
N LEU A 394 23.05 -27.74 3.44
CA LEU A 394 24.51 -27.69 3.43
C LEU A 394 25.15 -29.05 3.79
N ILE A 395 24.58 -29.78 4.75
CA ILE A 395 25.09 -31.10 5.16
C ILE A 395 24.94 -32.12 4.02
N THR A 396 23.82 -32.13 3.30
CA THR A 396 23.59 -33.06 2.18
C THR A 396 24.56 -32.81 1.02
N ALA A 397 24.88 -31.54 0.73
CA ALA A 397 25.88 -31.18 -0.29
C ALA A 397 27.30 -31.70 0.05
N VAL A 398 27.70 -31.63 1.32
CA VAL A 398 29.01 -32.11 1.79
C VAL A 398 29.11 -33.65 1.71
N ILE A 399 28.05 -34.37 2.08
CA ILE A 399 28.02 -35.85 1.98
C ILE A 399 28.18 -36.31 0.53
N LEU A 400 27.58 -35.60 -0.43
CA LEU A 400 27.66 -35.91 -1.86
C LEU A 400 29.09 -35.76 -2.41
N LEU A 401 29.84 -34.76 -1.93
CA LEU A 401 31.25 -34.55 -2.26
C LEU A 401 32.18 -35.64 -1.70
N ILE A 402 31.89 -36.15 -0.50
CA ILE A 402 32.64 -37.25 0.12
C ILE A 402 32.42 -38.56 -0.66
N ILE A 403 31.18 -38.84 -1.10
CA ILE A 403 30.85 -40.03 -1.89
C ILE A 403 31.58 -40.02 -3.25
N LEU A 404 31.63 -38.86 -3.93
CA LEU A 404 32.37 -38.70 -5.19
C LEU A 404 33.88 -38.91 -5.02
N SER A 405 34.44 -38.48 -3.90
CA SER A 405 35.88 -38.61 -3.61
C SER A 405 36.28 -40.06 -3.29
N ILE A 406 35.43 -40.83 -2.60
CA ILE A 406 35.65 -42.25 -2.31
C ILE A 406 35.55 -43.09 -3.60
N GLY A 407 34.60 -42.78 -4.49
CA GLY A 407 34.46 -43.44 -5.80
C GLY A 407 35.70 -43.30 -6.70
N GLY A 408 36.34 -42.12 -6.68
CA GLY A 408 37.60 -41.88 -7.40
C GLY A 408 38.78 -42.71 -6.89
N TYR A 409 38.87 -42.94 -5.58
CA TYR A 409 39.96 -43.70 -4.97
C TYR A 409 39.90 -45.21 -5.27
N VAL A 410 38.69 -45.79 -5.36
CA VAL A 410 38.49 -47.22 -5.65
C VAL A 410 38.84 -47.56 -7.11
N LEU A 411 38.50 -46.68 -8.06
CA LEU A 411 38.79 -46.85 -9.49
C LEU A 411 40.29 -46.81 -9.83
N ILE A 412 41.07 -46.00 -9.11
CA ILE A 412 42.52 -45.91 -9.31
C ILE A 412 43.24 -47.17 -8.79
N ARG A 413 42.70 -47.83 -7.76
CA ARG A 413 43.35 -49.01 -7.15
C ARG A 413 43.02 -50.33 -7.87
N SER A 414 41.82 -50.48 -8.45
CA SER A 414 41.37 -51.74 -9.05
C SER A 414 41.94 -52.03 -10.45
N ILE A 415 42.44 -51.02 -11.17
CA ILE A 415 42.96 -51.17 -12.54
C ILE A 415 44.50 -51.11 -12.57
N THR A 416 45.11 -50.29 -11.72
CA THR A 416 46.55 -49.99 -11.83
C THR A 416 47.45 -51.12 -11.31
N GLN A 417 47.02 -51.89 -10.29
CA GLN A 417 47.85 -52.98 -9.74
C GLN A 417 47.92 -54.25 -10.63
N PRO A 418 46.81 -54.77 -11.20
CA PRO A 418 46.86 -55.99 -12.03
C PRO A 418 47.54 -55.77 -13.39
N VAL A 419 47.33 -54.61 -14.02
CA VAL A 419 47.97 -54.26 -15.29
C VAL A 419 49.48 -54.07 -15.11
N GLN A 420 49.92 -53.56 -13.96
CA GLN A 420 51.35 -53.45 -13.66
C GLN A 420 52.02 -54.84 -13.57
N GLN A 421 51.36 -55.85 -12.98
CA GLN A 421 51.89 -57.22 -12.91
C GLN A 421 51.89 -57.95 -14.25
N LEU A 422 50.82 -57.79 -15.04
CA LEU A 422 50.73 -58.36 -16.39
C LEU A 422 51.77 -57.70 -17.31
N MET A 423 51.96 -56.39 -17.17
CA MET A 423 53.02 -55.66 -17.84
C MET A 423 54.40 -56.08 -17.32
N ASP A 424 54.62 -56.31 -16.03
CA ASP A 424 55.92 -56.77 -15.53
C ASP A 424 56.26 -58.20 -15.99
N THR A 425 55.26 -59.07 -16.20
CA THR A 425 55.45 -60.47 -16.64
C THR A 425 55.53 -60.59 -18.17
N MET A 426 54.74 -59.80 -18.92
CA MET A 426 54.92 -59.63 -20.36
C MET A 426 56.23 -58.91 -20.64
N VAL A 427 56.61 -57.88 -19.89
CA VAL A 427 57.94 -57.27 -19.98
C VAL A 427 59.01 -58.27 -19.57
N ALA A 428 58.73 -59.23 -18.67
CA ALA A 428 59.66 -60.33 -18.39
C ALA A 428 59.75 -61.35 -19.54
N ILE A 429 58.66 -61.72 -20.23
CA ILE A 429 58.64 -62.64 -21.40
C ILE A 429 59.18 -61.97 -22.66
N GLU A 430 58.82 -60.72 -22.87
CA GLU A 430 59.35 -59.82 -23.88
C GLU A 430 60.84 -59.59 -23.66
N LYS A 431 61.28 -59.30 -22.42
CA LYS A 431 62.71 -59.16 -22.12
C LYS A 431 63.47 -60.48 -22.15
N SER A 432 62.85 -61.62 -21.82
CA SER A 432 63.55 -62.91 -21.73
C SER A 432 63.45 -63.75 -23.00
N GLY A 433 62.49 -63.48 -23.89
CA GLY A 433 62.13 -64.36 -25.02
C GLY A 433 61.69 -65.75 -24.59
N ASP A 434 61.48 -65.94 -23.29
CA ASP A 434 61.23 -67.23 -22.69
C ASP A 434 59.73 -67.49 -22.67
N PHE A 435 59.25 -68.11 -23.77
CA PHE A 435 57.88 -68.62 -23.85
C PHE A 435 57.61 -69.76 -22.85
N SER A 436 58.49 -70.03 -21.86
CA SER A 436 58.23 -70.89 -20.69
C SER A 436 57.77 -70.13 -19.44
N LEU A 437 57.93 -68.80 -19.38
CA LEU A 437 57.40 -67.99 -18.28
C LEU A 437 55.86 -67.95 -18.36
N ARG A 438 55.21 -68.00 -17.19
CA ARG A 438 53.76 -68.05 -17.05
C ARG A 438 53.33 -66.99 -16.03
N ILE A 439 52.17 -66.40 -16.23
CA ILE A 439 51.61 -65.41 -15.30
C ILE A 439 51.07 -66.15 -14.05
N GLU A 440 51.56 -65.80 -12.85
CA GLU A 440 51.06 -66.35 -11.58
C GLU A 440 49.76 -65.66 -11.14
N ASN A 441 48.76 -66.47 -10.78
CA ASN A 441 47.39 -66.01 -10.59
C ASN A 441 47.16 -65.56 -9.12
N THR A 442 47.43 -64.30 -8.78
CA THR A 442 47.38 -63.81 -7.38
C THR A 442 46.23 -62.89 -6.99
N VAL A 443 45.16 -62.71 -7.78
CA VAL A 443 43.95 -62.02 -7.29
C VAL A 443 42.69 -62.73 -7.75
N ALA A 444 41.99 -63.35 -6.80
CA ALA A 444 40.81 -64.19 -6.98
C ALA A 444 39.52 -63.38 -7.22
N HIS A 445 39.38 -62.77 -8.40
CA HIS A 445 38.07 -62.41 -8.93
C HIS A 445 37.90 -63.08 -10.29
N SER A 446 37.36 -64.29 -10.22
CA SER A 446 36.86 -65.10 -11.32
C SER A 446 36.14 -64.23 -12.35
N ASP A 447 36.57 -64.35 -13.60
CA ASP A 447 35.93 -63.82 -14.82
C ASP A 447 36.21 -62.36 -15.22
N SER A 448 37.31 -61.76 -14.76
CA SER A 448 37.83 -60.55 -15.43
C SER A 448 38.53 -60.91 -16.74
N GLU A 449 38.39 -60.07 -17.77
CA GLU A 449 39.07 -60.21 -19.07
C GLU A 449 40.60 -60.39 -18.93
N ILE A 450 41.17 -59.95 -17.80
CA ILE A 450 42.60 -60.06 -17.47
C ILE A 450 43.02 -61.50 -17.06
N GLU A 451 42.14 -62.31 -16.46
CA GLU A 451 42.42 -63.71 -16.08
C GLU A 451 42.26 -64.68 -17.25
N GLN A 452 41.24 -64.49 -18.09
CA GLN A 452 41.08 -65.24 -19.34
C GLN A 452 42.21 -64.96 -20.33
N MET A 453 42.71 -63.72 -20.37
CA MET A 453 43.94 -63.37 -21.09
C MET A 453 45.14 -64.15 -20.57
N SER A 454 45.30 -64.30 -19.25
CA SER A 454 46.46 -64.98 -18.66
C SER A 454 46.48 -66.50 -18.93
N GLN A 455 45.33 -67.17 -18.93
CA GLN A 455 45.24 -68.62 -19.16
C GLN A 455 45.37 -69.02 -20.65
N SER A 456 44.70 -68.29 -21.55
CA SER A 456 44.78 -68.54 -22.99
C SER A 456 46.18 -68.20 -23.53
N TYR A 457 46.83 -67.19 -22.96
CA TYR A 457 48.22 -66.84 -23.25
C TYR A 457 49.18 -67.97 -22.89
N ASN A 458 48.96 -68.69 -21.78
CA ASN A 458 49.81 -69.81 -21.35
C ASN A 458 49.67 -71.09 -22.21
N GLN A 459 48.47 -71.45 -22.70
CA GLN A 459 48.27 -72.66 -23.53
C GLN A 459 48.72 -72.48 -24.98
N LEU A 460 48.56 -71.28 -25.53
CA LEU A 460 49.13 -70.91 -26.82
C LEU A 460 50.67 -71.02 -26.77
N MET A 461 51.31 -70.59 -25.68
CA MET A 461 52.76 -70.69 -25.52
C MET A 461 53.31 -72.12 -25.51
N ASP A 462 52.50 -73.16 -25.25
CA ASP A 462 52.94 -74.57 -25.23
C ASP A 462 52.93 -75.26 -26.62
N LEU A 463 51.87 -75.14 -27.41
CA LEU A 463 51.81 -75.74 -28.78
C LEU A 463 52.61 -74.91 -29.79
N LEU A 464 52.66 -73.59 -29.58
CA LEU A 464 53.60 -72.69 -30.24
C LEU A 464 55.05 -72.85 -29.72
N GLN A 465 55.32 -73.57 -28.62
CA GLN A 465 56.70 -73.85 -28.25
C GLN A 465 57.34 -74.93 -29.11
N SER A 466 56.57 -75.77 -29.80
CA SER A 466 57.11 -77.04 -30.32
C SER A 466 56.97 -77.22 -31.83
N ALA A 467 55.76 -77.09 -32.40
CA ALA A 467 55.59 -77.08 -33.85
C ALA A 467 56.07 -75.75 -34.44
N ILE A 468 55.85 -74.64 -33.72
CA ILE A 468 56.39 -73.34 -34.06
C ILE A 468 57.90 -73.24 -33.83
N SER A 469 58.47 -74.00 -32.90
CA SER A 469 59.91 -73.97 -32.79
C SER A 469 60.60 -74.37 -34.10
N ARG A 470 59.97 -75.13 -35.01
CA ARG A 470 60.60 -75.51 -36.29
C ARG A 470 59.79 -75.27 -37.56
N ALA A 471 58.50 -75.57 -37.58
CA ALA A 471 57.65 -75.17 -38.69
C ALA A 471 57.43 -73.65 -38.69
N ASN A 472 57.30 -72.98 -37.53
CA ASN A 472 57.35 -71.51 -37.53
C ASN A 472 58.75 -70.93 -37.67
N GLN A 473 59.76 -71.72 -37.40
CA GLN A 473 61.07 -71.28 -37.81
C GLN A 473 61.12 -71.14 -39.33
N VAL A 474 60.20 -71.71 -40.12
CA VAL A 474 60.41 -71.88 -41.58
C VAL A 474 59.22 -71.42 -42.40
N VAL A 475 58.01 -71.89 -42.11
CA VAL A 475 56.76 -71.34 -42.68
C VAL A 475 56.49 -69.98 -42.12
N THR A 476 56.76 -69.74 -40.84
CA THR A 476 56.64 -68.39 -40.29
C THR A 476 57.86 -67.58 -40.58
N ALA A 477 58.98 -68.18 -40.91
CA ALA A 477 59.98 -67.41 -41.60
C ALA A 477 59.45 -67.04 -43.01
N VAL A 478 58.98 -67.96 -43.84
CA VAL A 478 58.42 -67.69 -45.19
C VAL A 478 57.11 -66.86 -45.19
N ALA A 479 56.32 -66.85 -44.10
CA ALA A 479 55.08 -66.10 -43.94
C ALA A 479 55.24 -64.84 -43.05
N ARG A 480 56.28 -64.75 -42.20
CA ARG A 480 56.80 -63.49 -41.58
C ARG A 480 57.93 -62.85 -42.42
N GLY A 481 58.16 -63.29 -43.65
CA GLY A 481 59.10 -62.63 -44.57
C GLY A 481 60.60 -63.00 -44.45
N HIS A 482 60.97 -63.94 -43.60
CA HIS A 482 62.29 -64.60 -43.52
C HIS A 482 62.32 -65.88 -44.37
N PHE A 483 62.66 -65.79 -45.64
CA PHE A 483 62.52 -66.94 -46.53
C PHE A 483 63.72 -67.90 -46.56
N ASP A 484 64.76 -67.63 -45.76
CA ASP A 484 66.03 -68.37 -45.67
C ASP A 484 65.96 -69.61 -44.78
N GLN A 485 64.91 -69.71 -43.98
CA GLN A 485 64.75 -70.80 -43.04
C GLN A 485 64.25 -72.05 -43.77
N ARG A 486 64.73 -73.21 -43.33
CA ARG A 486 64.35 -74.53 -43.88
C ARG A 486 63.95 -75.44 -42.73
N MET A 487 62.89 -76.22 -42.88
CA MET A 487 62.47 -77.14 -41.80
C MET A 487 63.50 -78.24 -41.67
N ASP A 488 64.21 -78.23 -40.56
CA ASP A 488 65.20 -79.21 -40.16
C ASP A 488 64.63 -80.12 -39.05
N GLY A 489 65.04 -81.40 -39.06
CA GLY A 489 64.47 -82.48 -38.25
C GLY A 489 63.81 -83.61 -39.06
N GLU A 490 63.61 -84.77 -38.42
CA GLU A 490 62.76 -85.86 -38.91
C GLU A 490 61.31 -85.58 -38.50
N TRP A 491 60.51 -85.21 -39.49
CA TRP A 491 59.09 -85.00 -39.39
C TRP A 491 58.40 -86.14 -40.14
N HIS A 492 57.16 -86.44 -39.81
CA HIS A 492 56.36 -87.46 -40.50
C HIS A 492 54.99 -86.90 -40.86
N GLY A 493 54.34 -87.52 -41.84
CA GLY A 493 53.03 -87.08 -42.33
C GLY A 493 53.07 -85.62 -42.78
N ASP A 494 52.09 -84.85 -42.34
CA ASP A 494 51.91 -83.46 -42.76
C ASP A 494 53.09 -82.58 -42.39
N LEU A 495 53.84 -82.84 -41.31
CA LEU A 495 55.00 -82.04 -40.93
C LEU A 495 56.26 -82.34 -41.79
N ARG A 496 56.33 -83.47 -42.51
CA ARG A 496 57.40 -83.80 -43.49
C ARG A 496 57.09 -83.26 -44.88
N THR A 497 55.82 -83.37 -45.26
CA THR A 497 55.26 -82.70 -46.44
C THR A 497 55.29 -81.18 -46.23
N LEU A 498 55.11 -80.72 -44.98
CA LEU A 498 55.39 -79.37 -44.53
C LEU A 498 56.87 -79.13 -44.78
N LYS A 499 57.83 -79.90 -44.27
CA LYS A 499 59.26 -79.66 -44.59
C LYS A 499 59.63 -79.55 -46.08
N GLU A 500 59.30 -80.52 -46.93
CA GLU A 500 59.68 -80.53 -48.35
C GLU A 500 58.88 -79.50 -49.17
N GLY A 501 57.58 -79.39 -48.90
CA GLY A 501 56.71 -78.39 -49.51
C GLY A 501 56.97 -76.96 -49.01
N VAL A 502 57.41 -76.79 -47.77
CA VAL A 502 57.78 -75.49 -47.18
C VAL A 502 59.15 -75.07 -47.64
N ASN A 503 60.11 -75.97 -47.88
CA ASN A 503 61.41 -75.58 -48.42
C ASN A 503 61.33 -75.21 -49.91
N GLY A 504 60.60 -75.98 -50.73
CA GLY A 504 60.38 -75.64 -52.15
C GLY A 504 59.42 -74.47 -52.36
N SER A 505 58.41 -74.33 -51.49
CA SER A 505 57.64 -73.09 -51.42
C SER A 505 58.48 -71.95 -50.88
N ALA A 506 59.38 -72.17 -49.91
CA ALA A 506 60.29 -71.13 -49.41
C ALA A 506 61.11 -70.55 -50.56
N ASP A 507 61.68 -71.36 -51.45
CA ASP A 507 62.47 -70.86 -52.58
C ASP A 507 61.64 -70.00 -53.56
N SER A 508 60.43 -70.44 -53.93
CA SER A 508 59.59 -69.72 -54.90
C SER A 508 58.81 -68.55 -54.28
N VAL A 509 58.47 -68.66 -52.99
CA VAL A 509 57.89 -67.61 -52.16
C VAL A 509 58.98 -66.63 -51.72
N GLU A 510 60.26 -67.00 -51.57
CA GLU A 510 61.39 -66.09 -51.32
C GLU A 510 61.56 -65.12 -52.47
N GLU A 511 61.55 -65.63 -53.70
CA GLU A 511 61.70 -64.81 -54.91
C GLU A 511 60.45 -63.92 -55.11
N THR A 512 59.26 -64.49 -54.97
CA THR A 512 57.99 -63.76 -55.13
C THR A 512 57.71 -62.79 -53.98
N MET A 513 58.05 -63.16 -52.74
CA MET A 513 57.85 -62.31 -51.57
C MET A 513 59.04 -61.40 -51.29
N ASN A 514 60.23 -61.56 -51.85
CA ASN A 514 61.21 -60.47 -51.88
C ASN A 514 60.70 -59.36 -52.82
N ALA A 515 60.13 -59.73 -53.97
CA ALA A 515 59.44 -58.79 -54.85
C ALA A 515 58.14 -58.21 -54.23
N LEU A 516 57.31 -59.03 -53.60
CA LEU A 516 56.08 -58.60 -52.92
C LEU A 516 56.38 -57.88 -51.60
N SER A 517 57.43 -58.23 -50.85
CA SER A 517 57.91 -57.49 -49.67
C SER A 517 58.49 -56.16 -50.08
N GLY A 518 59.14 -56.04 -51.25
CA GLY A 518 59.45 -54.73 -51.83
C GLY A 518 58.20 -53.87 -51.97
N VAL A 519 57.14 -54.40 -52.58
CA VAL A 519 55.86 -53.69 -52.79
C VAL A 519 55.05 -53.50 -51.49
N MET A 520 55.02 -54.47 -50.57
CA MET A 520 54.29 -54.46 -49.30
C MET A 520 55.03 -53.67 -48.21
N THR A 521 56.36 -53.64 -48.23
CA THR A 521 57.16 -52.70 -47.44
C THR A 521 56.94 -51.28 -47.96
N GLY A 522 56.83 -51.10 -49.28
CA GLY A 522 56.32 -49.88 -49.89
C GLY A 522 54.94 -49.50 -49.34
N LEU A 523 53.93 -50.36 -49.51
CA LEU A 523 52.55 -50.14 -49.08
C LEU A 523 52.40 -49.92 -47.56
N SER A 524 53.10 -50.70 -46.73
CA SER A 524 53.13 -50.58 -45.26
C SER A 524 53.80 -49.29 -44.77
N ASN A 525 54.84 -48.83 -45.48
CA ASN A 525 55.47 -47.52 -45.24
C ASN A 525 54.74 -46.35 -45.95
N GLY A 526 53.69 -46.62 -46.73
CA GLY A 526 52.93 -45.63 -47.51
C GLY A 526 53.57 -45.20 -48.84
N ASP A 527 54.63 -45.86 -49.29
CA ASP A 527 55.29 -45.65 -50.60
C ASP A 527 54.67 -46.55 -51.68
N LEU A 528 53.76 -45.97 -52.45
CA LEU A 528 53.05 -46.64 -53.53
C LEU A 528 53.80 -46.61 -54.87
N SER A 529 55.02 -46.06 -54.93
CA SER A 529 55.82 -45.96 -56.16
C SER A 529 56.57 -47.25 -56.52
N VAL A 530 56.63 -48.21 -55.59
CA VAL A 530 57.32 -49.49 -55.77
C VAL A 530 56.59 -50.35 -56.81
N ARG A 531 57.36 -50.98 -57.71
CA ARG A 531 56.85 -51.86 -58.77
C ARG A 531 57.61 -53.20 -58.74
N MET A 532 56.94 -54.28 -59.12
CA MET A 532 57.57 -55.60 -59.30
C MET A 532 58.47 -55.62 -60.55
N GLY A 533 59.68 -56.18 -60.43
CA GLY A 533 60.65 -56.36 -61.53
C GLY A 533 60.42 -57.63 -62.36
N ASP A 534 61.32 -57.91 -63.32
CA ASP A 534 61.19 -59.00 -64.31
C ASP A 534 61.49 -60.41 -63.75
N GLU A 535 61.74 -60.51 -62.45
CA GLU A 535 62.10 -61.74 -61.72
C GLU A 535 60.87 -62.61 -61.37
N VAL A 536 59.66 -62.11 -61.65
CA VAL A 536 58.38 -62.75 -61.33
C VAL A 536 57.56 -62.96 -62.62
N GLU A 537 56.72 -64.00 -62.65
CA GLU A 537 55.91 -64.37 -63.83
C GLU A 537 55.07 -63.20 -64.39
N GLU A 538 55.10 -63.03 -65.71
CA GLU A 538 54.58 -61.86 -66.46
C GLU A 538 53.14 -61.50 -66.11
N LEU A 539 52.26 -62.50 -65.99
CA LEU A 539 50.84 -62.29 -65.70
C LEU A 539 50.58 -61.77 -64.27
N PHE A 540 51.40 -62.18 -63.29
CA PHE A 540 51.26 -61.78 -61.88
C PHE A 540 51.86 -60.39 -61.64
N ARG A 541 53.03 -60.11 -62.24
CA ARG A 541 53.68 -58.79 -62.21
C ARG A 541 52.73 -57.69 -62.71
N ASP A 542 52.08 -57.90 -63.85
CA ASP A 542 51.20 -56.91 -64.48
C ASP A 542 49.92 -56.69 -63.66
N GLN A 543 49.38 -57.73 -63.01
CA GLN A 543 48.23 -57.60 -62.11
C GLN A 543 48.55 -56.81 -60.84
N VAL A 544 49.69 -57.08 -60.17
CA VAL A 544 50.10 -56.35 -58.96
C VAL A 544 50.48 -54.90 -59.28
N ASN A 545 51.25 -54.66 -60.35
CA ASN A 545 51.60 -53.30 -60.76
C ASN A 545 50.37 -52.48 -61.21
N GLY A 546 49.40 -53.11 -61.90
CA GLY A 546 48.14 -52.46 -62.28
C GLY A 546 47.25 -52.11 -61.08
N ALA A 547 47.18 -52.98 -60.07
CA ALA A 547 46.48 -52.70 -58.82
C ALA A 547 47.17 -51.59 -58.01
N MET A 548 48.50 -51.61 -57.89
CA MET A 548 49.29 -50.58 -57.21
C MET A 548 49.14 -49.20 -57.88
N ALA A 549 49.17 -49.14 -59.21
CA ALA A 549 48.95 -47.90 -59.95
C ALA A 549 47.54 -47.32 -59.69
N SER A 550 46.51 -48.18 -59.62
CA SER A 550 45.13 -47.76 -59.36
C SER A 550 44.94 -47.21 -57.93
N ILE A 551 45.63 -47.78 -56.94
CA ILE A 551 45.58 -47.31 -55.53
C ILE A 551 46.42 -46.04 -55.34
N ASP A 552 47.60 -45.95 -55.97
CA ASP A 552 48.47 -44.77 -55.97
C ASP A 552 47.73 -43.54 -56.52
N GLU A 553 47.08 -43.68 -57.67
CA GLU A 553 46.33 -42.59 -58.31
C GLU A 553 45.13 -42.14 -57.44
N LEU A 554 44.41 -43.07 -56.80
CA LEU A 554 43.31 -42.74 -55.88
C LEU A 554 43.82 -42.05 -54.61
N LEU A 555 44.89 -42.54 -53.98
CA LEU A 555 45.40 -41.95 -52.74
C LEU A 555 46.03 -40.57 -52.97
N GLN A 556 46.62 -40.33 -54.15
CA GLN A 556 47.02 -39.00 -54.57
C GLN A 556 45.80 -38.06 -54.69
N GLU A 557 44.70 -38.51 -55.31
CA GLU A 557 43.48 -37.70 -55.43
C GLU A 557 42.83 -37.44 -54.05
N VAL A 558 42.68 -38.45 -53.19
CA VAL A 558 42.20 -38.30 -51.80
C VAL A 558 43.09 -37.33 -51.02
N GLY A 559 44.42 -37.42 -51.17
CA GLY A 559 45.38 -36.51 -50.54
C GLY A 559 45.16 -35.06 -50.95
N VAL A 560 44.85 -34.79 -52.22
CA VAL A 560 44.48 -33.46 -52.70
C VAL A 560 43.17 -32.98 -52.06
N ILE A 561 42.15 -33.83 -51.97
CA ILE A 561 40.85 -33.49 -51.34
C ILE A 561 41.01 -33.21 -49.84
N ILE A 562 41.70 -34.07 -49.09
CA ILE A 562 41.90 -33.91 -47.64
C ILE A 562 42.75 -32.67 -47.34
N LYS A 563 43.77 -32.38 -48.16
CA LYS A 563 44.57 -31.16 -48.02
C LYS A 563 43.70 -29.92 -48.20
N ARG A 564 42.83 -29.90 -49.22
CA ARG A 564 41.87 -28.81 -49.44
C ARG A 564 40.85 -28.69 -48.31
N LEU A 565 40.30 -29.81 -47.83
CA LEU A 565 39.43 -29.86 -46.65
C LEU A 565 40.10 -29.26 -45.40
N SER A 566 41.36 -29.62 -45.13
CA SER A 566 42.12 -29.07 -43.99
C SER A 566 42.39 -27.56 -44.09
N GLN A 567 42.32 -27.01 -45.31
CA GLN A 567 42.45 -25.59 -45.60
C GLN A 567 41.09 -24.87 -45.63
N GLY A 568 39.98 -25.59 -45.40
CA GLY A 568 38.62 -25.06 -45.46
C GLY A 568 38.03 -24.97 -46.87
N ASP A 569 38.67 -25.56 -47.89
CA ASP A 569 38.10 -25.67 -49.25
C ASP A 569 37.23 -26.93 -49.35
N PHE A 570 35.92 -26.75 -49.15
CA PHE A 570 34.92 -27.80 -49.28
C PHE A 570 34.41 -28.01 -50.72
N THR A 571 34.94 -27.29 -51.72
CA THR A 571 34.46 -27.35 -53.11
C THR A 571 35.06 -28.49 -53.93
N ALA A 572 36.15 -29.09 -53.43
CA ALA A 572 36.88 -30.15 -54.10
C ALA A 572 36.03 -31.43 -54.22
N ARG A 573 36.12 -32.13 -55.36
CA ARG A 573 35.41 -33.40 -55.63
C ARG A 573 36.35 -34.41 -56.26
N MET A 574 36.15 -35.68 -55.92
CA MET A 574 36.82 -36.79 -56.60
C MET A 574 36.16 -37.04 -57.95
N SER A 575 36.99 -37.13 -58.99
CA SER A 575 36.60 -37.19 -60.40
C SER A 575 37.06 -38.48 -61.09
N TYR A 576 37.89 -39.28 -60.41
CA TYR A 576 38.45 -40.52 -60.96
C TYR A 576 37.43 -41.66 -61.05
N GLU A 577 37.40 -42.34 -62.21
CA GLU A 577 36.46 -43.43 -62.51
C GLU A 577 36.94 -44.77 -61.90
N VAL A 578 36.56 -44.99 -60.64
CA VAL A 578 36.88 -46.22 -59.90
C VAL A 578 35.75 -47.27 -59.93
N LYS A 579 36.13 -48.54 -59.81
CA LYS A 579 35.23 -49.71 -59.81
C LYS A 579 35.19 -50.38 -58.43
N GLY A 580 34.10 -51.11 -58.14
CA GLY A 580 33.92 -51.83 -56.88
C GLY A 580 33.76 -50.89 -55.68
N ASP A 581 34.24 -51.32 -54.51
CA ASP A 581 34.07 -50.62 -53.22
C ASP A 581 34.73 -49.23 -53.19
N LEU A 582 35.73 -48.98 -54.06
CA LEU A 582 36.36 -47.66 -54.22
C LEU A 582 35.38 -46.60 -54.76
N LYS A 583 34.37 -47.02 -55.55
CA LYS A 583 33.30 -46.12 -56.02
C LYS A 583 32.40 -45.64 -54.88
N GLU A 584 32.12 -46.53 -53.93
CA GLU A 584 31.34 -46.20 -52.73
C GLU A 584 32.11 -45.21 -51.85
N LEU A 585 33.40 -45.45 -51.63
CA LEU A 585 34.27 -44.50 -50.92
C LEU A 585 34.27 -43.12 -51.60
N SER A 586 34.32 -43.09 -52.95
CA SER A 586 34.24 -41.85 -53.71
C SER A 586 32.92 -41.12 -53.58
N GLY A 587 31.80 -41.84 -53.65
CA GLY A 587 30.47 -41.30 -53.40
C GLY A 587 30.34 -40.73 -51.99
N ASN A 588 30.87 -41.42 -50.98
CA ASN A 588 30.79 -41.00 -49.58
C ASN A 588 31.63 -39.74 -49.31
N ILE A 589 32.87 -39.66 -49.83
CA ILE A 589 33.72 -38.46 -49.71
C ILE A 589 33.07 -37.26 -50.40
N ASN A 590 32.57 -37.43 -51.63
CA ASN A 590 31.91 -36.34 -52.36
C ASN A 590 30.62 -35.86 -51.67
N SER A 591 29.84 -36.78 -51.10
CA SER A 591 28.62 -36.43 -50.35
C SER A 591 28.96 -35.69 -49.06
N ALA A 592 29.92 -36.17 -48.27
CA ALA A 592 30.38 -35.50 -47.06
C ALA A 592 30.93 -34.08 -47.36
N MET A 593 31.71 -33.92 -48.43
CA MET A 593 32.20 -32.61 -48.88
C MET A 593 31.06 -31.67 -49.29
N LYS A 594 30.02 -32.20 -49.95
CA LYS A 594 28.84 -31.42 -50.33
C LYS A 594 28.05 -30.94 -49.11
N ASP A 595 27.82 -31.82 -48.14
CA ASP A 595 27.06 -31.49 -46.94
C ASP A 595 27.81 -30.48 -46.06
N LEU A 596 29.14 -30.65 -45.90
CA LEU A 596 30.00 -29.68 -45.23
C LEU A 596 30.01 -28.33 -45.95
N GLN A 597 30.15 -28.32 -47.28
CA GLN A 597 30.12 -27.08 -48.06
C GLN A 597 28.80 -26.33 -47.88
N SER A 598 27.68 -27.05 -47.94
CA SER A 598 26.34 -26.45 -47.85
C SER A 598 26.11 -25.87 -46.45
N ALA A 599 26.42 -26.66 -45.40
CA ALA A 599 26.26 -26.24 -44.01
C ALA A 599 27.13 -25.02 -43.66
N ILE A 600 28.42 -25.05 -44.00
CA ILE A 600 29.33 -23.95 -43.70
C ILE A 600 28.95 -22.70 -44.50
N SER A 601 28.54 -22.84 -45.77
CA SER A 601 28.10 -21.70 -46.57
C SER A 601 26.84 -21.04 -46.01
N GLU A 602 25.85 -21.81 -45.56
CA GLU A 602 24.64 -21.26 -44.92
C GLU A 602 25.00 -20.56 -43.60
N VAL A 603 25.83 -21.18 -42.76
CA VAL A 603 26.28 -20.58 -41.49
C VAL A 603 27.02 -19.26 -41.72
N VAL A 604 27.94 -19.21 -42.69
CA VAL A 604 28.67 -17.97 -43.01
C VAL A 604 27.73 -16.89 -43.51
N ASN A 605 26.76 -17.24 -44.38
CA ASN A 605 25.80 -16.27 -44.90
C ASN A 605 24.92 -15.70 -43.78
N THR A 606 24.35 -16.55 -42.92
CA THR A 606 23.55 -16.10 -41.77
C THR A 606 24.38 -15.29 -40.78
N ALA A 607 25.61 -15.70 -40.48
CA ALA A 607 26.49 -14.96 -39.57
C ALA A 607 26.89 -13.58 -40.12
N ASN A 608 27.13 -13.47 -41.43
CA ASN A 608 27.39 -12.19 -42.09
C ASN A 608 26.14 -11.29 -42.04
N ALA A 609 24.96 -11.84 -42.36
CA ALA A 609 23.69 -11.11 -42.26
C ALA A 609 23.47 -10.58 -40.83
N MET A 610 23.66 -11.42 -39.80
CA MET A 610 23.58 -11.01 -38.39
C MET A 610 24.59 -9.91 -38.04
N GLY A 611 25.81 -9.97 -38.57
CA GLY A 611 26.85 -8.96 -38.38
C GLY A 611 26.52 -7.61 -39.04
N GLU A 612 25.75 -7.63 -40.13
CA GLU A 612 25.22 -6.44 -40.81
C GLU A 612 23.91 -5.92 -40.18
N GLY A 613 23.39 -6.61 -39.16
CA GLY A 613 22.14 -6.27 -38.48
C GLY A 613 20.90 -6.94 -39.07
N ASP A 614 21.02 -7.74 -40.13
CA ASP A 614 19.89 -8.48 -40.71
C ASP A 614 19.66 -9.80 -39.96
N LEU A 615 18.59 -9.83 -39.16
CA LEU A 615 18.17 -10.98 -38.36
C LEU A 615 17.04 -11.78 -39.01
N THR A 616 16.86 -11.66 -40.34
CA THR A 616 15.74 -12.29 -41.07
C THR A 616 16.12 -13.59 -41.80
N HIS A 617 17.39 -14.00 -41.74
CA HIS A 617 17.95 -15.08 -42.57
C HIS A 617 18.33 -16.34 -41.75
N PRO A 618 17.37 -17.20 -41.34
CA PRO A 618 17.68 -18.44 -40.64
C PRO A 618 18.30 -19.51 -41.54
N ILE A 619 19.10 -20.39 -40.94
CA ILE A 619 19.64 -21.58 -41.61
C ILE A 619 18.51 -22.61 -41.77
N ASN A 620 18.17 -22.94 -43.01
CA ASN A 620 17.03 -23.81 -43.33
C ASN A 620 17.42 -25.23 -43.76
N GLY A 621 18.70 -25.48 -44.06
CA GLY A 621 19.18 -26.80 -44.46
C GLY A 621 18.88 -27.91 -43.44
N ASN A 622 18.73 -29.14 -43.94
CA ASN A 622 18.52 -30.33 -43.10
C ASN A 622 19.87 -31.01 -42.82
N TYR A 623 20.43 -30.76 -41.64
CA TYR A 623 21.75 -31.23 -41.23
C TYR A 623 21.63 -32.15 -40.02
N HIS A 624 22.48 -33.17 -39.95
CA HIS A 624 22.49 -34.15 -38.87
C HIS A 624 23.76 -34.05 -38.00
N GLY A 625 23.69 -34.62 -36.79
CA GLY A 625 24.83 -34.64 -35.87
C GLY A 625 25.31 -33.23 -35.50
N ALA A 626 26.63 -33.02 -35.54
CA ALA A 626 27.25 -31.75 -35.14
C ALA A 626 26.83 -30.55 -36.02
N LEU A 627 26.57 -30.77 -37.32
CA LEU A 627 26.14 -29.70 -38.22
C LEU A 627 24.69 -29.25 -37.93
N GLY A 628 23.82 -30.19 -37.54
CA GLY A 628 22.47 -29.87 -37.06
C GLY A 628 22.51 -29.05 -35.77
N GLY A 629 23.32 -29.47 -34.79
CA GLY A 629 23.52 -28.71 -33.56
C GLY A 629 24.09 -27.30 -33.78
N LEU A 630 24.98 -27.13 -34.77
CA LEU A 630 25.51 -25.81 -35.17
C LEU A 630 24.40 -24.92 -35.75
N LYS A 631 23.60 -25.46 -36.68
CA LYS A 631 22.41 -24.76 -37.22
C LYS A 631 21.50 -24.27 -36.10
N ASP A 632 21.11 -25.18 -35.20
CA ASP A 632 20.15 -24.86 -34.15
C ASP A 632 20.71 -23.78 -33.22
N SER A 633 22.00 -23.86 -32.87
CA SER A 633 22.66 -22.85 -32.02
C SER A 633 22.70 -21.46 -32.67
N ILE A 634 22.98 -21.37 -33.98
CA ILE A 634 22.98 -20.09 -34.71
C ILE A 634 21.56 -19.53 -34.82
N ASN A 635 20.58 -20.36 -35.19
CA ASN A 635 19.19 -19.93 -35.28
C ASN A 635 18.65 -19.47 -33.92
N THR A 636 18.93 -20.19 -32.83
CA THR A 636 18.58 -19.75 -31.47
C THR A 636 19.22 -18.42 -31.11
N THR A 637 20.49 -18.20 -31.49
CA THR A 637 21.17 -16.93 -31.24
C THR A 637 20.49 -15.79 -32.01
N GLN A 638 20.17 -16.00 -33.28
CA GLN A 638 19.42 -15.04 -34.10
C GLN A 638 18.06 -14.70 -33.49
N THR A 639 17.27 -15.70 -33.09
CA THR A 639 15.96 -15.50 -32.44
C THR A 639 16.09 -14.71 -31.13
N ASN A 640 17.07 -15.03 -30.29
CA ASN A 640 17.27 -14.34 -29.02
C ASN A 640 17.66 -12.87 -29.23
N ILE A 641 18.56 -12.57 -30.17
CA ILE A 641 18.92 -11.18 -30.50
C ILE A 641 17.71 -10.44 -31.07
N SER A 642 16.94 -11.08 -31.96
CA SER A 642 15.73 -10.51 -32.55
C SER A 642 14.70 -10.13 -31.47
N SER A 643 14.50 -11.02 -30.49
CA SER A 643 13.63 -10.76 -29.33
C SER A 643 14.13 -9.61 -28.46
N ILE A 644 15.43 -9.55 -28.16
CA ILE A 644 16.02 -8.45 -27.37
C ILE A 644 15.84 -7.11 -28.10
N VAL A 645 16.13 -7.05 -29.41
CA VAL A 645 15.96 -5.82 -30.21
C VAL A 645 14.50 -5.37 -30.22
N SER A 646 13.56 -6.31 -30.40
CA SER A 646 12.11 -6.02 -30.33
C SER A 646 11.71 -5.46 -28.97
N GLN A 647 12.13 -6.10 -27.88
CA GLN A 647 11.86 -5.62 -26.52
C GLN A 647 12.44 -4.22 -26.27
N VAL A 648 13.65 -3.93 -26.77
CA VAL A 648 14.26 -2.60 -26.65
C VAL A 648 13.50 -1.54 -27.45
N ARG A 649 13.01 -1.85 -28.66
CA ARG A 649 12.15 -0.95 -29.45
C ARG A 649 10.86 -0.62 -28.70
N THR A 650 10.17 -1.65 -28.20
CA THR A 650 8.93 -1.48 -27.43
C THR A 650 9.16 -0.69 -26.15
N ALA A 651 10.23 -0.99 -25.41
CA ALA A 651 10.58 -0.25 -24.20
C ALA A 651 10.90 1.22 -24.50
N SER A 652 11.68 1.50 -25.55
CA SER A 652 12.02 2.86 -25.96
C SER A 652 10.76 3.64 -26.39
N GLN A 653 9.84 3.01 -27.12
CA GLN A 653 8.58 3.64 -27.47
C GLN A 653 7.71 3.95 -26.25
N ARG A 654 7.66 3.05 -25.26
CA ARG A 654 6.95 3.29 -23.99
C ARG A 654 7.58 4.45 -23.22
N VAL A 655 8.91 4.51 -23.12
CA VAL A 655 9.62 5.63 -22.48
C VAL A 655 9.31 6.95 -23.19
N LYS A 656 9.31 6.96 -24.53
CA LYS A 656 8.96 8.14 -25.32
C LYS A 656 7.52 8.60 -25.06
N ASN A 657 6.57 7.68 -25.04
CA ASN A 657 5.17 8.02 -24.77
C ASN A 657 5.02 8.59 -23.35
N GLY A 658 5.58 7.91 -22.35
CA GLY A 658 5.56 8.39 -20.96
C GLY A 658 6.25 9.74 -20.78
N ALA A 659 7.38 9.99 -21.45
CA ALA A 659 8.06 11.29 -21.42
C ALA A 659 7.18 12.42 -21.98
N ASN A 660 6.46 12.18 -23.09
CA ASN A 660 5.53 13.16 -23.66
C ASN A 660 4.31 13.41 -22.78
N GLU A 661 3.85 12.39 -22.05
CA GLU A 661 2.76 12.50 -21.09
C GLU A 661 3.16 13.31 -19.87
N ILE A 662 4.35 13.04 -19.30
CA ILE A 662 4.93 13.87 -18.23
C ILE A 662 5.09 15.32 -18.71
N ALA A 663 5.55 15.55 -19.94
CA ALA A 663 5.70 16.91 -20.49
C ALA A 663 4.35 17.65 -20.57
N ARG A 664 3.26 16.98 -20.98
CA ARG A 664 1.90 17.55 -20.96
C ARG A 664 1.41 17.79 -19.54
N GLY A 665 1.63 16.84 -18.62
CA GLY A 665 1.30 16.98 -17.21
C GLY A 665 2.00 18.18 -16.57
N ASN A 666 3.28 18.38 -16.85
CA ASN A 666 4.04 19.55 -16.39
C ASN A 666 3.51 20.87 -16.96
N HIS A 667 3.04 20.89 -18.21
CA HIS A 667 2.44 22.08 -18.78
C HIS A 667 1.16 22.47 -18.02
N ASN A 668 0.29 21.49 -17.72
CA ASN A 668 -0.90 21.72 -16.92
C ASN A 668 -0.56 22.17 -15.49
N LEU A 669 0.43 21.52 -14.86
CA LEU A 669 0.91 21.90 -13.53
C LEU A 669 1.48 23.33 -13.52
N SER A 670 2.21 23.73 -14.57
CA SER A 670 2.70 25.11 -14.74
C SER A 670 1.56 26.13 -14.78
N SER A 671 0.47 25.81 -15.49
CA SER A 671 -0.70 26.67 -15.60
C SER A 671 -1.39 26.82 -14.24
N ARG A 672 -1.66 25.69 -13.56
CA ARG A 672 -2.26 25.68 -12.22
C ARG A 672 -1.41 26.41 -11.19
N THR A 673 -0.09 26.26 -11.24
CA THR A 673 0.85 26.96 -10.34
C THR A 673 0.80 28.47 -10.57
N SER A 674 0.66 28.92 -11.83
CA SER A 674 0.52 30.35 -12.16
C SER A 674 -0.82 30.92 -11.70
N GLU A 675 -1.91 30.16 -11.84
CA GLU A 675 -3.24 30.54 -11.35
C GLU A 675 -3.28 30.61 -9.82
N GLN A 676 -2.69 29.62 -9.15
CA GLN A 676 -2.53 29.60 -7.71
C GLN A 676 -1.73 30.80 -7.20
N ALA A 677 -0.66 31.20 -7.90
CA ALA A 677 0.10 32.40 -7.56
C ALA A 677 -0.78 33.67 -7.62
N ALA A 678 -1.63 33.79 -8.65
CA ALA A 678 -2.57 34.90 -8.77
C ALA A 678 -3.62 34.92 -7.64
N SER A 679 -4.19 33.75 -7.30
CA SER A 679 -5.13 33.61 -6.18
C SER A 679 -4.48 33.95 -4.82
N LEU A 680 -3.20 33.60 -4.63
CA LEU A 680 -2.45 33.96 -3.43
C LEU A 680 -2.19 35.46 -3.34
N GLU A 681 -1.92 36.15 -4.47
CA GLU A 681 -1.81 37.61 -4.52
C GLU A 681 -3.11 38.29 -4.09
N GLU A 682 -4.27 37.83 -4.60
CA GLU A 682 -5.58 38.36 -4.23
C GLU A 682 -5.94 38.08 -2.76
N THR A 683 -5.60 36.89 -2.28
CA THR A 683 -5.78 36.51 -0.87
C THR A 683 -4.93 37.39 0.03
N ALA A 684 -3.66 37.61 -0.31
CA ALA A 684 -2.77 38.48 0.45
C ALA A 684 -3.31 39.93 0.52
N ALA A 685 -3.79 40.48 -0.60
CA ALA A 685 -4.41 41.80 -0.64
C ALA A 685 -5.67 41.88 0.23
N SER A 686 -6.51 40.85 0.19
CA SER A 686 -7.71 40.74 1.04
C SER A 686 -7.36 40.66 2.53
N MET A 687 -6.30 39.93 2.88
CA MET A 687 -5.80 39.83 4.24
C MET A 687 -5.24 41.17 4.77
N GLU A 688 -4.55 41.95 3.94
CA GLU A 688 -4.12 43.32 4.30
C GLU A 688 -5.32 44.23 4.58
N GLN A 689 -6.34 44.18 3.72
CA GLN A 689 -7.57 44.96 3.90
C GLN A 689 -8.33 44.54 5.17
N MET A 690 -8.42 43.23 5.44
CA MET A 690 -9.06 42.70 6.63
C MET A 690 -8.31 43.10 7.90
N SER A 691 -6.96 43.03 7.89
CA SER A 691 -6.11 43.48 9.00
C SER A 691 -6.33 44.97 9.32
N SER A 692 -6.42 45.81 8.28
CA SER A 692 -6.75 47.24 8.42
C SER A 692 -8.12 47.45 9.06
N THR A 693 -9.13 46.70 8.60
CA THR A 693 -10.51 46.80 9.10
C THR A 693 -10.64 46.36 10.55
N VAL A 694 -10.00 45.25 10.92
CA VAL A 694 -9.93 44.75 12.30
C VAL A 694 -9.24 45.78 13.20
N THR A 695 -8.16 46.40 12.75
CA THR A 695 -7.50 47.48 13.51
C THR A 695 -8.45 48.68 13.73
N MET A 696 -9.15 49.12 12.68
CA MET A 696 -10.16 50.18 12.78
C MET A 696 -11.32 49.84 13.73
N ASN A 697 -11.78 48.58 13.72
CA ASN A 697 -12.82 48.11 14.64
C ASN A 697 -12.35 48.14 16.10
N SER A 698 -11.09 47.77 16.36
CA SER A 698 -10.50 47.81 17.71
C SER A 698 -10.47 49.23 18.26
N ASP A 699 -10.03 50.18 17.44
CA ASP A 699 -9.98 51.60 17.82
C ASP A 699 -11.38 52.19 18.01
N SER A 700 -12.33 51.80 17.14
CA SER A 700 -13.74 52.21 17.25
C SER A 700 -14.38 51.69 18.54
N ALA A 701 -14.12 50.43 18.91
CA ALA A 701 -14.60 49.83 20.15
C ALA A 701 -14.02 50.53 21.39
N LYS A 702 -12.71 50.85 21.38
CA LYS A 702 -12.08 51.65 22.45
C LYS A 702 -12.70 53.05 22.56
N HIS A 703 -12.95 53.72 21.43
CA HIS A 703 -13.63 55.01 21.40
C HIS A 703 -15.06 54.93 21.97
N ALA A 704 -15.82 53.89 21.60
CA ALA A 704 -17.17 53.67 22.11
C ALA A 704 -17.18 53.41 23.63
N SER A 705 -16.24 52.60 24.13
CA SER A 705 -16.06 52.34 25.56
C SER A 705 -15.75 53.63 26.34
N GLN A 706 -14.85 54.47 25.82
CA GLN A 706 -14.54 55.77 26.42
C GLN A 706 -15.76 56.68 26.47
N LEU A 707 -16.52 56.78 25.36
CA LEU A 707 -17.73 57.61 25.30
C LEU A 707 -18.83 57.11 26.25
N ALA A 708 -18.97 55.79 26.40
CA ALA A 708 -19.89 55.18 27.36
C ALA A 708 -19.47 55.50 28.80
N SER A 709 -18.17 55.42 29.12
CA SER A 709 -17.63 55.80 30.44
C SER A 709 -17.93 57.26 30.79
N ASP A 710 -17.75 58.18 29.84
CA ASP A 710 -18.04 59.60 30.06
C ASP A 710 -19.54 59.88 30.16
N SER A 711 -20.36 59.16 29.39
CA SER A 711 -21.82 59.22 29.49
C SER A 711 -22.32 58.71 30.85
N LEU A 712 -21.72 57.65 31.41
CA LEU A 712 -22.02 57.16 32.77
C LEU A 712 -21.71 58.22 33.82
N LYS A 713 -20.57 58.91 33.72
CA LYS A 713 -20.23 60.03 34.63
C LYS A 713 -21.27 61.15 34.55
N GLN A 714 -21.73 61.48 33.34
CA GLN A 714 -22.72 62.54 33.14
C GLN A 714 -24.10 62.13 33.67
N ALA A 715 -24.52 60.89 33.44
CA ALA A 715 -25.77 60.34 33.98
C ALA A 715 -25.74 60.28 35.51
N ALA A 716 -24.60 59.91 36.12
CA ALA A 716 -24.42 59.91 37.57
C ALA A 716 -24.57 61.32 38.17
N ARG A 717 -23.98 62.34 37.53
CA ARG A 717 -24.18 63.75 37.91
C ARG A 717 -25.64 64.18 37.76
N GLY A 718 -26.29 63.78 36.67
CA GLY A 718 -27.72 64.06 36.44
C GLY A 718 -28.61 63.45 37.54
N SER A 719 -28.33 62.19 37.91
CA SER A 719 -29.04 61.49 38.98
C SER A 719 -28.87 62.20 40.32
N GLN A 720 -27.67 62.69 40.63
CA GLN A 720 -27.42 63.51 41.82
C GLN A 720 -28.25 64.81 41.82
N VAL A 721 -28.32 65.53 40.69
CA VAL A 721 -29.11 66.78 40.57
C VAL A 721 -30.60 66.49 40.78
N VAL A 722 -31.11 65.38 40.25
CA VAL A 722 -32.50 64.95 40.47
C VAL A 722 -32.74 64.61 41.95
N ALA A 723 -31.82 63.90 42.60
CA ALA A 723 -31.92 63.60 44.03
C ALA A 723 -31.96 64.89 44.89
N ASP A 724 -31.12 65.87 44.56
CA ASP A 724 -31.12 67.18 45.22
C ASP A 724 -32.45 67.92 44.98
N ALA A 725 -33.02 67.83 43.77
CA ALA A 725 -34.31 68.43 43.44
C ALA A 725 -35.49 67.80 44.19
N ILE A 726 -35.50 66.46 44.37
CA ILE A 726 -36.50 65.76 45.20
C ILE A 726 -36.40 66.24 46.65
N SER A 727 -35.18 66.38 47.19
CA SER A 727 -34.95 66.90 48.54
C SER A 727 -35.48 68.34 48.70
N ALA A 728 -35.25 69.20 47.70
CA ALA A 728 -35.77 70.56 47.68
C ALA A 728 -37.31 70.58 47.64
N MET A 729 -37.94 69.78 46.77
CA MET A 729 -39.41 69.67 46.70
C MET A 729 -40.02 69.19 48.02
N SER A 730 -39.40 68.22 48.69
CA SER A 730 -39.80 67.76 50.02
C SER A 730 -39.74 68.88 51.06
N THR A 731 -38.69 69.69 51.03
CA THR A 731 -38.52 70.85 51.93
C THR A 731 -39.55 71.95 51.64
N ILE A 732 -39.89 72.20 50.38
CA ILE A 732 -40.94 73.15 49.97
C ILE A 732 -42.31 72.64 50.41
N ASN A 733 -42.58 71.34 50.27
CA ASN A 733 -43.84 70.73 50.72
C ASN A 733 -44.00 70.91 52.24
N GLN A 734 -42.96 70.58 53.03
CA GLN A 734 -42.98 70.77 54.47
C GLN A 734 -43.12 72.25 54.89
N SER A 735 -42.56 73.17 54.10
CA SER A 735 -42.73 74.62 54.34
C SER A 735 -44.15 75.07 54.03
N SER A 736 -44.77 74.51 52.99
CA SER A 736 -46.16 74.81 52.60
C SER A 736 -47.16 74.32 53.65
N ASP A 737 -46.95 73.13 54.21
CA ASP A 737 -47.74 72.61 55.34
C ASP A 737 -47.69 73.56 56.55
N LYS A 738 -46.50 74.06 56.91
CA LYS A 738 -46.35 75.04 58.00
C LYS A 738 -47.09 76.34 57.73
N ILE A 739 -47.11 76.80 56.47
CA ILE A 739 -47.87 78.02 56.11
C ILE A 739 -49.37 77.73 56.22
N SER A 740 -49.85 76.53 55.82
CA SER A 740 -51.25 76.11 55.97
C SER A 740 -51.71 76.13 57.44
N ASP A 741 -50.86 75.65 58.35
CA ASP A 741 -51.11 75.73 59.80
C ASP A 741 -51.21 77.18 60.29
N ILE A 742 -50.31 78.05 59.82
CA ILE A 742 -50.31 79.48 60.18
C ILE A 742 -51.57 80.17 59.64
N THR A 743 -52.00 79.89 58.41
CA THR A 743 -53.22 80.48 57.84
C THR A 743 -54.47 80.01 58.58
N THR A 744 -54.51 78.74 58.99
CA THR A 744 -55.58 78.19 59.84
C THR A 744 -55.63 78.89 61.20
N LEU A 745 -54.47 79.15 61.80
CA LEU A 745 -54.37 79.93 63.04
C LEU A 745 -54.85 81.38 62.85
N ILE A 746 -54.48 82.03 61.73
CA ILE A 746 -54.91 83.41 61.42
C ILE A 746 -56.44 83.47 61.24
N ASP A 747 -57.05 82.51 60.52
CA ASP A 747 -58.51 82.42 60.40
C ASP A 747 -59.16 82.22 61.78
N GLY A 748 -58.57 81.39 62.63
CA GLY A 748 -58.98 81.23 64.03
C GLY A 748 -58.92 82.53 64.84
N ILE A 749 -57.83 83.31 64.71
CA ILE A 749 -57.66 84.61 65.36
C ILE A 749 -58.68 85.62 64.82
N ALA A 750 -58.91 85.63 63.51
CA ALA A 750 -59.89 86.50 62.86
C ALA A 750 -61.32 86.18 63.35
N PHE A 751 -61.68 84.90 63.47
CA PHE A 751 -62.95 84.46 64.04
C PHE A 751 -63.12 84.88 65.51
N GLN A 752 -62.09 84.68 66.34
CA GLN A 752 -62.09 85.14 67.73
C GLN A 752 -62.22 86.67 67.83
N THR A 753 -61.52 87.41 66.98
CA THR A 753 -61.57 88.88 66.94
C THR A 753 -62.96 89.37 66.50
N ASN A 754 -63.58 88.70 65.53
CA ASN A 754 -64.94 88.97 65.09
C ASN A 754 -65.97 88.76 66.22
N LEU A 755 -65.82 87.69 67.02
CA LEU A 755 -66.66 87.44 68.20
C LEU A 755 -66.45 88.48 69.31
N LEU A 756 -65.19 88.86 69.58
CA LEU A 756 -64.86 89.90 70.56
C LEU A 756 -65.42 91.26 70.14
N ALA A 757 -65.28 91.62 68.86
CA ALA A 757 -65.82 92.84 68.29
C ALA A 757 -67.36 92.86 68.32
N LEU A 758 -68.01 91.72 68.08
CA LEU A 758 -69.46 91.59 68.27
C LEU A 758 -69.86 91.82 69.73
N ASN A 759 -69.18 91.20 70.69
CA ASN A 759 -69.43 91.39 72.12
C ASN A 759 -69.23 92.86 72.53
N ALA A 760 -68.18 93.51 72.03
CA ALA A 760 -67.91 94.93 72.26
C ALA A 760 -68.98 95.84 71.63
N ALA A 761 -69.46 95.53 70.42
CA ALA A 761 -70.54 96.28 69.77
C ALA A 761 -71.86 96.15 70.53
N VAL A 762 -72.16 94.97 71.07
CA VAL A 762 -73.35 94.72 71.93
C VAL A 762 -73.25 95.53 73.23
N GLU A 763 -72.10 95.51 73.90
CA GLU A 763 -71.91 96.25 75.16
C GLU A 763 -71.89 97.78 74.92
N ALA A 764 -71.36 98.23 73.78
CA ALA A 764 -71.43 99.63 73.35
C ALA A 764 -72.87 100.08 73.04
N ALA A 765 -73.69 99.22 72.43
CA ALA A 765 -75.12 99.48 72.24
C ALA A 765 -75.89 99.53 73.58
N ARG A 766 -75.46 98.73 74.57
CA ARG A 766 -76.02 98.70 75.92
C ARG A 766 -75.74 99.98 76.72
N ALA A 767 -74.62 100.66 76.44
CA ALA A 767 -74.22 101.92 77.08
C ALA A 767 -74.90 103.19 76.51
N GLY A 768 -75.77 103.07 75.50
CA GLY A 768 -76.55 104.19 74.95
C GLY A 768 -75.69 105.29 74.31
N ASP A 769 -76.00 106.57 74.54
CA ASP A 769 -75.32 107.72 73.90
C ASP A 769 -73.82 107.82 74.24
N HIS A 770 -73.39 107.29 75.38
CA HIS A 770 -71.97 107.28 75.78
C HIS A 770 -71.14 106.19 75.07
N GLY A 771 -71.79 105.16 74.50
CA GLY A 771 -71.13 104.03 73.82
C GLY A 771 -70.96 104.22 72.31
N ARG A 772 -71.47 105.32 71.74
CA ARG A 772 -71.60 105.52 70.30
C ARG A 772 -70.25 105.48 69.55
N GLY A 773 -69.19 106.04 70.13
CA GLY A 773 -67.83 105.96 69.59
C GLY A 773 -67.24 104.54 69.65
N PHE A 774 -67.50 103.80 70.73
CA PHE A 774 -67.06 102.41 70.88
C PHE A 774 -67.79 101.46 69.92
N ALA A 775 -69.07 101.70 69.63
CA ALA A 775 -69.83 100.91 68.68
C ALA A 775 -69.29 101.02 67.25
N VAL A 776 -68.83 102.22 66.84
CA VAL A 776 -68.20 102.42 65.52
C VAL A 776 -66.85 101.70 65.45
N VAL A 777 -66.01 101.83 66.49
CA VAL A 777 -64.72 101.11 66.54
C VAL A 777 -64.94 99.60 66.54
N ALA A 778 -65.92 99.09 67.29
CA ALA A 778 -66.25 97.67 67.30
C ALA A 778 -66.77 97.18 65.94
N GLY A 779 -67.56 97.98 65.23
CA GLY A 779 -67.99 97.70 63.85
C GLY A 779 -66.82 97.65 62.86
N GLU A 780 -65.87 98.56 62.99
CA GLU A 780 -64.67 98.61 62.15
C GLU A 780 -63.73 97.42 62.43
N VAL A 781 -63.50 97.09 63.70
CA VAL A 781 -62.72 95.91 64.11
C VAL A 781 -63.38 94.62 63.62
N ARG A 782 -64.72 94.53 63.67
CA ARG A 782 -65.47 93.40 63.12
C ARG A 782 -65.29 93.27 61.61
N SER A 783 -65.41 94.38 60.87
CA SER A 783 -65.19 94.40 59.42
C SER A 783 -63.76 93.99 59.06
N LEU A 784 -62.77 94.47 59.81
CA LEU A 784 -61.36 94.10 59.63
C LEU A 784 -61.10 92.62 59.93
N ALA A 785 -61.73 92.07 60.97
CA ALA A 785 -61.64 90.65 61.31
C ALA A 785 -62.26 89.79 60.20
N GLN A 786 -63.42 90.17 59.66
CA GLN A 786 -64.07 89.45 58.56
C GLN A 786 -63.23 89.49 57.28
N ARG A 787 -62.66 90.66 56.94
CA ARG A 787 -61.69 90.80 55.84
C ARG A 787 -60.43 89.96 56.05
N SER A 788 -59.97 89.79 57.30
CA SER A 788 -58.79 88.97 57.61
C SER A 788 -59.10 87.47 57.47
N ALA A 789 -60.29 87.03 57.85
CA ALA A 789 -60.75 85.66 57.63
C ALA A 789 -60.89 85.33 56.14
N ASP A 790 -61.51 86.24 55.36
CA ASP A 790 -61.64 86.07 53.91
C ASP A 790 -60.26 85.99 53.22
N ALA A 791 -59.31 86.85 53.61
CA ALA A 791 -57.94 86.81 53.10
C ALA A 791 -57.19 85.54 53.52
N ALA A 792 -57.35 85.09 54.78
CA ALA A 792 -56.73 83.84 55.26
C ALA A 792 -57.25 82.61 54.48
N LYS A 793 -58.55 82.59 54.17
CA LYS A 793 -59.18 81.53 53.38
C LYS A 793 -58.70 81.53 51.92
N GLU A 794 -58.52 82.70 51.33
CA GLU A 794 -57.97 82.85 49.98
C GLU A 794 -56.51 82.38 49.91
N ILE A 795 -55.68 82.71 50.92
CA ILE A 795 -54.31 82.19 51.03
C ILE A 795 -54.32 80.67 51.21
N SER A 796 -55.23 80.11 52.03
CA SER A 796 -55.35 78.66 52.23
C SER A 796 -55.61 77.93 50.91
N LEU A 797 -56.52 78.44 50.08
CA LEU A 797 -56.81 77.86 48.75
C LEU A 797 -55.57 77.87 47.85
N LEU A 798 -54.80 78.97 47.84
CA LEU A 798 -53.56 79.07 47.06
C LEU A 798 -52.47 78.12 47.58
N ILE A 799 -52.44 77.84 48.89
CA ILE A 799 -51.51 76.87 49.47
C ILE A 799 -51.90 75.45 49.07
N ASP A 800 -53.18 75.08 49.14
CA ASP A 800 -53.66 73.75 48.73
C ASP A 800 -53.36 73.48 47.24
N GLU A 801 -53.53 74.50 46.38
CA GLU A 801 -53.17 74.44 44.97
C GLU A 801 -51.65 74.30 44.76
N ASN A 802 -50.83 75.01 45.54
CA ASN A 802 -49.37 74.88 45.51
C ASN A 802 -48.90 73.50 45.99
N VAL A 803 -49.47 72.95 47.07
CA VAL A 803 -49.16 71.60 47.56
C VAL A 803 -49.44 70.55 46.48
N THR A 804 -50.57 70.68 45.78
CA THR A 804 -50.91 69.82 44.63
C THR A 804 -49.88 69.96 43.50
N SER A 805 -49.47 71.18 43.19
CA SER A 805 -48.45 71.45 42.16
C SER A 805 -47.07 70.91 42.52
N ILE A 806 -46.66 71.02 43.78
CA ILE A 806 -45.40 70.46 44.31
C ILE A 806 -45.43 68.93 44.25
N LYS A 807 -46.56 68.31 44.61
CA LYS A 807 -46.71 66.85 44.52
C LYS A 807 -46.54 66.35 43.09
N ASN A 808 -47.22 66.97 42.13
CA ASN A 808 -47.08 66.65 40.71
C ASN A 808 -45.64 66.88 40.21
N GLY A 809 -45.01 67.99 40.63
CA GLY A 809 -43.62 68.28 40.32
C GLY A 809 -42.65 67.24 40.89
N SER A 810 -42.85 66.82 42.13
CA SER A 810 -42.06 65.76 42.78
C SER A 810 -42.19 64.42 42.05
N GLU A 811 -43.39 64.08 41.58
CA GLU A 811 -43.63 62.87 40.80
C GLU A 811 -42.91 62.90 39.45
N LEU A 812 -42.98 64.01 38.71
CA LEU A 812 -42.24 64.21 37.45
C LEU A 812 -40.71 64.13 37.63
N VAL A 813 -40.19 64.73 38.70
CA VAL A 813 -38.76 64.67 39.03
C VAL A 813 -38.35 63.23 39.42
N SER A 814 -39.20 62.50 40.15
CA SER A 814 -38.97 61.09 40.47
C SER A 814 -38.90 60.21 39.21
N HIS A 815 -39.84 60.36 38.28
CA HIS A 815 -39.82 59.65 36.99
C HIS A 815 -38.57 60.00 36.17
N SER A 816 -38.12 61.26 36.24
CA SER A 816 -36.87 61.68 35.58
C SER A 816 -35.65 60.99 36.19
N GLY A 817 -35.66 60.70 37.50
CA GLY A 817 -34.62 59.94 38.18
C GLY A 817 -34.58 58.48 37.74
N GLU A 818 -35.74 57.84 37.65
CA GLU A 818 -35.88 56.45 37.19
C GLU A 818 -35.45 56.29 35.72
N ALA A 819 -35.75 57.28 34.86
CA ALA A 819 -35.26 57.32 33.48
C ALA A 819 -33.73 57.41 33.38
N LEU A 820 -33.09 58.23 34.24
CA LEU A 820 -31.64 58.34 34.30
C LEU A 820 -30.96 57.07 34.80
N GLU A 821 -31.59 56.35 35.74
CA GLU A 821 -31.12 55.05 36.22
C GLU A 821 -31.15 54.00 35.09
N ASN A 822 -32.24 53.95 34.32
CA ASN A 822 -32.36 53.10 33.14
C ASN A 822 -31.31 53.44 32.06
N ILE A 823 -31.04 54.72 31.81
CA ILE A 823 -29.96 55.15 30.90
C ILE A 823 -28.61 54.64 31.41
N GLN A 824 -28.34 54.75 32.70
CA GLN A 824 -27.09 54.29 33.31
C GLN A 824 -26.90 52.78 33.13
N MET A 825 -27.97 51.99 33.30
CA MET A 825 -27.97 50.55 33.08
C MET A 825 -27.67 50.19 31.61
N THR A 826 -28.32 50.87 30.66
CA THR A 826 -28.12 50.63 29.21
C THR A 826 -26.73 51.04 28.74
N VAL A 827 -26.21 52.19 29.19
CA VAL A 827 -24.84 52.63 28.84
C VAL A 827 -23.78 51.70 29.46
N THR A 828 -24.04 51.13 30.63
CA THR A 828 -23.17 50.10 31.22
C THR A 828 -23.12 48.85 30.35
N LYS A 829 -24.28 48.38 29.86
CA LYS A 829 -24.33 47.25 28.90
C LYS A 829 -23.55 47.59 27.62
N LEU A 830 -23.72 48.80 27.08
CA LEU A 830 -23.00 49.24 25.88
C LEU A 830 -21.48 49.26 26.09
N ASN A 831 -21.00 49.67 27.27
CA ASN A 831 -19.58 49.61 27.61
C ASN A 831 -19.04 48.18 27.66
N ASN A 832 -19.82 47.24 28.22
CA ASN A 832 -19.43 45.82 28.26
C ASN A 832 -19.34 45.23 26.84
N ILE A 833 -20.30 45.53 25.97
CA ILE A 833 -20.28 45.09 24.56
C ILE A 833 -19.04 45.66 23.84
N ALA A 834 -18.71 46.93 24.04
CA ALA A 834 -17.50 47.53 23.45
C ALA A 834 -16.21 46.83 23.93
N GLN A 835 -16.16 46.40 25.20
CA GLN A 835 -15.05 45.64 25.76
C GLN A 835 -14.93 44.23 25.14
N GLU A 836 -16.07 43.56 24.94
CA GLU A 836 -16.15 42.25 24.27
C GLU A 836 -15.69 42.35 22.81
N ILE A 837 -16.18 43.36 22.06
CA ILE A 837 -15.73 43.63 20.68
C ILE A 837 -14.22 43.86 20.65
N SER A 838 -13.67 44.69 21.53
CA SER A 838 -12.21 44.93 21.57
C SER A 838 -11.42 43.65 21.84
N SER A 839 -11.95 42.75 22.67
CA SER A 839 -11.31 41.46 22.98
C SER A 839 -11.35 40.52 21.78
N ALA A 840 -12.53 40.34 21.17
CA ALA A 840 -12.72 39.54 19.96
C ALA A 840 -11.87 40.05 18.79
N THR A 841 -11.77 41.38 18.63
CA THR A 841 -10.96 42.01 17.58
C THR A 841 -9.45 41.75 17.80
N THR A 842 -9.00 41.65 19.05
CA THR A 842 -7.61 41.29 19.37
C THR A 842 -7.31 39.85 18.97
N GLU A 843 -8.26 38.95 19.22
CA GLU A 843 -8.16 37.54 18.79
C GLU A 843 -8.20 37.40 17.27
N GLN A 844 -9.10 38.11 16.58
CA GLN A 844 -9.13 38.17 15.11
C GLN A 844 -7.81 38.67 14.53
N SER A 845 -7.19 39.70 15.13
CA SER A 845 -5.88 40.18 14.69
C SER A 845 -4.78 39.12 14.82
N GLN A 846 -4.81 38.31 15.89
CA GLN A 846 -3.89 37.18 16.04
C GLN A 846 -4.14 36.11 14.98
N GLY A 847 -5.41 35.75 14.74
CA GLY A 847 -5.81 34.81 13.68
C GLY A 847 -5.35 35.28 12.29
N ILE A 848 -5.56 36.55 11.96
CA ILE A 848 -5.12 37.16 10.70
C ILE A 848 -3.60 37.09 10.53
N ASN A 849 -2.82 37.35 11.58
CA ASN A 849 -1.36 37.23 11.51
C ASN A 849 -0.90 35.78 11.25
N GLN A 850 -1.61 34.81 11.84
CA GLN A 850 -1.33 33.40 11.60
C GLN A 850 -1.66 32.99 10.17
N VAL A 851 -2.84 33.40 9.65
CA VAL A 851 -3.21 33.17 8.24
C VAL A 851 -2.20 33.83 7.30
N ASN A 852 -1.76 35.06 7.58
CA ASN A 852 -0.74 35.74 6.78
C ASN A 852 0.60 34.97 6.75
N THR A 853 0.99 34.36 7.87
CA THR A 853 2.18 33.48 7.90
C THR A 853 2.00 32.26 7.00
N THR A 854 0.83 31.63 7.01
CA THR A 854 0.49 30.50 6.15
C THR A 854 0.48 30.90 4.67
N VAL A 855 -0.07 32.06 4.30
CA VAL A 855 -0.07 32.56 2.92
C VAL A 855 1.36 32.77 2.41
N ASN A 856 2.27 33.29 3.23
CA ASN A 856 3.69 33.41 2.88
C ASN A 856 4.37 32.03 2.69
N GLN A 857 3.98 31.01 3.46
CA GLN A 857 4.46 29.65 3.25
C GLN A 857 3.92 29.04 1.94
N LEU A 858 2.65 29.28 1.62
CA LEU A 858 2.05 28.83 0.36
C LEU A 858 2.71 29.51 -0.86
N ASP A 859 3.07 30.79 -0.78
CA ASP A 859 3.85 31.47 -1.82
C ASP A 859 5.22 30.80 -2.02
N SER A 860 5.93 30.49 -0.93
CA SER A 860 7.21 29.76 -1.02
C SER A 860 7.06 28.39 -1.68
N VAL A 861 6.02 27.63 -1.36
CA VAL A 861 5.75 26.32 -1.99
C VAL A 861 5.37 26.49 -3.46
N THR A 862 4.61 27.54 -3.80
CA THR A 862 4.22 27.85 -5.18
C THR A 862 5.45 28.19 -6.05
N GLN A 863 6.42 28.90 -5.48
CA GLN A 863 7.70 29.17 -6.15
C GLN A 863 8.55 27.89 -6.31
N GLU A 864 8.57 27.01 -5.30
CA GLU A 864 9.25 25.72 -5.39
C GLU A 864 8.61 24.81 -6.44
N ASN A 865 7.27 24.78 -6.51
CA ASN A 865 6.53 24.07 -7.55
C ASN A 865 6.88 24.59 -8.95
N SER A 866 7.03 25.91 -9.12
CA SER A 866 7.47 26.48 -10.41
C SER A 866 8.86 25.99 -10.81
N ALA A 867 9.80 25.91 -9.86
CA ALA A 867 11.13 25.35 -10.12
C ALA A 867 11.09 23.85 -10.42
N LEU A 868 10.26 23.08 -9.70
CA LEU A 868 10.06 21.65 -9.93
C LEU A 868 9.47 21.37 -11.31
N VAL A 869 8.48 22.15 -11.76
CA VAL A 869 7.90 22.07 -13.09
C VAL A 869 8.97 22.27 -14.16
N GLU A 870 9.87 23.24 -14.00
CA GLU A 870 10.94 23.50 -14.96
C GLU A 870 11.98 22.37 -14.99
N HIS A 871 12.34 21.83 -13.82
CA HIS A 871 13.22 20.65 -13.73
C HIS A 871 12.60 19.40 -14.35
N ALA A 872 11.32 19.16 -14.09
CA ALA A 872 10.59 18.01 -14.61
C ALA A 872 10.43 18.12 -16.14
N ALA A 873 10.15 19.32 -16.67
CA ALA A 873 10.08 19.55 -18.11
C ALA A 873 11.44 19.26 -18.80
N SER A 874 12.54 19.67 -18.18
CA SER A 874 13.89 19.32 -18.66
C SER A 874 14.12 17.81 -18.64
N ALA A 875 13.76 17.12 -17.55
CA ALA A 875 13.93 15.67 -17.43
C ALA A 875 13.08 14.89 -18.44
N SER A 876 11.84 15.34 -18.71
CA SER A 876 10.99 14.75 -19.76
C SER A 876 11.60 14.89 -21.14
N ASN A 877 12.19 16.05 -21.47
CA ASN A 877 12.89 16.24 -22.73
C ASN A 877 14.12 15.31 -22.84
N ASP A 878 14.92 15.20 -21.78
CA ASP A 878 16.07 14.30 -21.75
C ASP A 878 15.67 12.83 -21.96
N LEU A 879 14.56 12.38 -21.34
CA LEU A 879 14.01 11.03 -21.54
C LEU A 879 13.56 10.81 -22.99
N ASN A 880 12.93 11.81 -23.60
CA ASN A 880 12.50 11.75 -25.00
C ASN A 880 13.71 11.63 -25.94
N GLU A 881 14.75 12.43 -25.71
CA GLU A 881 16.02 12.34 -26.47
C GLU A 881 16.71 10.97 -26.29
N GLN A 882 16.72 10.41 -25.07
CA GLN A 882 17.29 9.10 -24.81
C GLN A 882 16.51 7.97 -25.50
N ALA A 883 15.17 8.03 -25.47
CA ALA A 883 14.32 7.06 -26.16
C ALA A 883 14.53 7.11 -27.68
N ASP A 884 14.65 8.31 -28.26
CA ASP A 884 14.96 8.47 -29.69
C ASP A 884 16.36 7.96 -30.04
N ALA A 885 17.36 8.23 -29.20
CA ALA A 885 18.71 7.69 -29.38
C ALA A 885 18.74 6.15 -29.34
N LEU A 886 18.02 5.52 -28.40
CA LEU A 886 17.91 4.06 -28.32
C LEU A 886 17.22 3.48 -29.56
N ASN A 887 16.10 4.06 -29.97
CA ASN A 887 15.39 3.66 -31.19
C ASN A 887 16.30 3.77 -32.43
N GLN A 888 17.09 4.84 -32.52
CA GLN A 888 18.04 5.03 -33.61
C GLN A 888 19.16 3.97 -33.59
N ILE A 889 19.70 3.62 -32.42
CA ILE A 889 20.73 2.57 -32.29
C ILE A 889 20.20 1.21 -32.75
N VAL A 890 18.97 0.85 -32.33
CA VAL A 890 18.38 -0.45 -32.70
C VAL A 890 17.74 -0.46 -34.09
N SER A 891 17.63 0.69 -34.76
CA SER A 891 17.08 0.79 -36.12
C SER A 891 17.96 0.10 -37.18
N VAL A 892 19.25 -0.11 -36.89
CA VAL A 892 20.19 -0.84 -37.76
C VAL A 892 19.77 -2.30 -37.92
N PHE A 893 19.09 -2.87 -36.91
CA PHE A 893 18.68 -4.27 -36.96
C PHE A 893 17.39 -4.45 -37.78
N THR A 894 17.42 -5.32 -38.77
CA THR A 894 16.23 -5.72 -39.54
C THR A 894 15.62 -6.96 -38.91
N LEU A 895 14.37 -6.86 -38.49
CA LEU A 895 13.59 -7.96 -37.91
C LEU A 895 12.62 -8.49 -38.96
N ASP A 896 12.28 -9.77 -38.85
CA ASP A 896 11.28 -10.36 -39.75
C ASP A 896 9.89 -9.84 -39.34
N SER A 897 9.17 -9.31 -40.32
CA SER A 897 7.79 -8.79 -40.20
C SER A 897 6.76 -9.79 -39.64
N SER A 898 7.15 -11.06 -39.46
CA SER A 898 6.35 -12.08 -38.79
C SER A 898 6.34 -11.99 -37.26
N HIS A 899 7.26 -11.22 -36.66
CA HIS A 899 7.36 -11.00 -35.20
C HIS A 899 6.84 -9.63 -34.73
N ASP A 900 6.27 -8.84 -35.66
CA ASP A 900 5.66 -7.53 -35.39
C ASP A 900 4.14 -7.64 -35.09
N LYS A 901 3.69 -8.78 -34.55
CA LYS A 901 2.30 -9.03 -34.15
C LYS A 901 2.15 -9.24 -32.66
#